data_AF-A0AAE3ZKA6-F1
#
_entry.id   AF-A0AAE3ZKA6-F1
#
_cell.length_a   1.000
_cell.length_b   1.000
_cell.length_c   1.000
_cell.angle_alpha   90.00
_cell.angle_beta   90.00
_cell.angle_gamma   90.00
#
_symmetry.space_group_name_H-M   'P 1'
#
loop_
_entity.id
_entity.type
_entity.pdbx_description
1 polymer ?
#
loop_
_entity_poly.entity_id
_entity_poly.type
_entity_poly.pdbx_seq_one_letter_code
_entity_poly.pdbx_strand_id
1 'polypeptide(L)'
;MPRSLYADQPTPHVDWSSGQVRLLDEAVPWWDETDVRRAGVSSFGISGTNAHVIVEEAPEVETSESEAPEVGAADSRSQLAECAVPILVSGRSESALRANAERLAAYLEEESGVSLADVGCTLATRRKTFEHRGSVVASSRGAAVAGLRALGQGARSAGVRVSAGSSAGAVGVLFTGQGSQRLGMGRELAAVDDVFRADLEEIASAFDRFLDRPLLSVLWAEPDTEAAEYLARTEYIQPALFTLEVALFHRLQRLGITPGVLVGHSIGELSAVYASGAVPLADAAKLVATRGRTMQQCRTDGIMLSLQASEEEIRAMVPEGAWLAAVNGPGQCVVSGDAQAVHQVAAEFEDRGRKTRRLSVSHAFHSGHMDTALPELERVAAECEFGEPNIPVISNRTGQPLTTEELTSSHYWARHAREAVRFHDGIATALAAGTDTFVECGPDNTASAMAAQCVPDEQPATFVPTLHSQTRQPGQSGKTDEPAAFATALGTLHTTGHQPDWHTFYTGTDAHPVLLPTYAFQHQHYWIDAAPTLNNGPSRGNEFADDALRNAVTAEKTDEVADLLALPAELRSNLTSLVPHMAAWYRRHEAEAALSEWLYDEHWEPAPPPTGSSSSSGDRWLLLAASDDPVVDATARALEAAGVDVERTAVATDPAPAVARIEAERWAGVLLAGAFTHEDSCAPSELAAELSRIVGLVEVLERTPSTTRFWCVTRGAVSTTDEEVVHHPLQSLVWGFGRVVGLERPDRLGALVDVPEDLAPEALAELPSVLTAHDDEDQIALRPDEATGACRMVRRLGRTRLSHGGEDVAFAGTVLITGGTGGLGAHTARWLAGRRRGRLHLVLLSRRGEQAPGAGELRQELEELGARVTIACCDVAERDELERLLSSLDEPVRAVFHAAGTTESVPLTELDAEVIERQMASKVTGAANLHALVGSDALEAFVLYGSIAGFWGSGEQGAYAAANAFLDGLARCRRGGGLPATVMHWGPWARGGMVSDEVAVQLRRRGVEPMAPEVALRGLEIALRDDRAALAVANVDWFRFAPSFAFAHPRPLLLGVEEARHALAEISSTEHHDGKSLLHTRLRDAAPEERAEVALNAVCEEVAAVLGMAGAEAVPVDRPFQELGLDSLMAVEVQKRLSALVDQKLSPSLLFDYPTARALSEFVLGLVHPKRDELAEAREALEVLQRIPAERLEQEGLMKQLVGLVFHTQDGAAANDEGSSDTAADAGDELFGRLDAQFSKLRDLG
;
A
#
# COMPACT_ATOMS: atom_id res chain seq x y z
N MET A 1 -16.37 6.31 -41.47
CA MET A 1 -16.28 4.87 -41.14
C MET A 1 -15.09 4.26 -41.89
N PRO A 2 -14.19 3.55 -41.19
CA PRO A 2 -12.98 2.99 -41.80
C PRO A 2 -13.28 1.81 -42.72
N ARG A 3 -12.37 1.53 -43.65
CA ARG A 3 -12.44 0.31 -44.48
C ARG A 3 -12.14 -0.95 -43.65
N SER A 4 -12.76 -2.06 -44.03
CA SER A 4 -12.44 -3.41 -43.58
C SER A 4 -11.32 -3.98 -44.45
N LEU A 5 -10.25 -4.47 -43.84
CA LEU A 5 -9.17 -5.16 -44.56
C LEU A 5 -9.54 -6.63 -44.81
N TYR A 6 -8.95 -7.25 -45.83
CA TYR A 6 -9.17 -8.65 -46.23
C TYR A 6 -10.63 -8.97 -46.68
N ALA A 7 -11.33 -7.97 -47.22
CA ALA A 7 -12.72 -8.08 -47.69
C ALA A 7 -12.87 -7.94 -49.23
N ASP A 8 -11.77 -8.00 -49.99
CA ASP A 8 -11.77 -7.82 -51.47
C ASP A 8 -12.63 -8.88 -52.19
N GLN A 9 -12.74 -10.08 -51.62
CA GLN A 9 -13.71 -11.10 -52.02
C GLN A 9 -14.61 -11.43 -50.82
N PRO A 10 -15.89 -11.01 -50.82
CA PRO A 10 -16.80 -11.34 -49.73
C PRO A 10 -17.08 -12.85 -49.69
N THR A 11 -17.23 -13.43 -48.49
CA THR A 11 -17.41 -14.88 -48.34
C THR A 11 -18.65 -15.38 -49.08
N PRO A 12 -18.56 -16.49 -49.83
CA PRO A 12 -19.71 -17.04 -50.55
C PRO A 12 -20.75 -17.69 -49.62
N HIS A 13 -20.44 -17.84 -48.32
CA HIS A 13 -21.33 -18.45 -47.33
C HIS A 13 -22.38 -17.49 -46.75
N VAL A 14 -22.35 -16.22 -47.17
CA VAL A 14 -23.34 -15.19 -46.81
C VAL A 14 -23.90 -14.61 -48.10
N ASP A 15 -25.23 -14.49 -48.18
CA ASP A 15 -25.87 -13.80 -49.31
C ASP A 15 -25.87 -12.28 -49.06
N TRP A 16 -24.80 -11.63 -49.52
CA TRP A 16 -24.62 -10.18 -49.43
C TRP A 16 -25.59 -9.39 -50.31
N SER A 17 -26.29 -10.04 -51.25
CA SER A 17 -27.30 -9.41 -52.11
C SER A 17 -28.69 -9.38 -51.43
N SER A 18 -28.90 -10.22 -50.42
CA SER A 18 -30.12 -10.27 -49.62
C SER A 18 -29.89 -9.67 -48.22
N GLY A 19 -30.15 -8.38 -48.03
CA GLY A 19 -30.11 -7.73 -46.70
C GLY A 19 -29.73 -6.25 -46.72
N GLN A 20 -29.82 -5.58 -45.57
CA GLN A 20 -29.33 -4.20 -45.37
C GLN A 20 -27.93 -4.16 -44.74
N VAL A 21 -27.06 -5.13 -45.07
CA VAL A 21 -25.70 -5.22 -44.53
C VAL A 21 -24.69 -5.06 -45.66
N ARG A 22 -23.75 -4.13 -45.51
CA ARG A 22 -22.70 -3.84 -46.49
C ARG A 22 -21.32 -3.88 -45.83
N LEU A 23 -20.41 -4.68 -46.39
CA LEU A 23 -18.98 -4.62 -46.06
C LEU A 23 -18.38 -3.29 -46.58
N LEU A 24 -17.56 -2.64 -45.76
CA LEU A 24 -16.87 -1.40 -46.14
C LEU A 24 -15.53 -1.72 -46.79
N ASP A 25 -15.48 -1.77 -48.12
CA ASP A 25 -14.26 -1.97 -48.93
C ASP A 25 -13.39 -0.70 -49.05
N GLU A 26 -14.00 0.46 -48.89
CA GLU A 26 -13.34 1.76 -48.80
C GLU A 26 -13.75 2.56 -47.56
N ALA A 27 -12.95 3.55 -47.19
CA ALA A 27 -13.31 4.47 -46.12
C ALA A 27 -14.42 5.41 -46.62
N VAL A 28 -15.60 5.31 -46.00
CA VAL A 28 -16.76 6.13 -46.37
C VAL A 28 -17.06 7.16 -45.28
N PRO A 29 -17.43 8.40 -45.63
CA PRO A 29 -17.95 9.34 -44.66
C PRO A 29 -19.27 8.83 -44.06
N TRP A 30 -19.54 9.19 -42.81
CA TRP A 30 -20.74 8.78 -42.10
C TRP A 30 -21.79 9.87 -42.28
N TRP A 31 -22.65 9.73 -43.30
CA TRP A 31 -23.65 10.72 -43.67
C TRP A 31 -24.96 10.48 -42.92
N ASP A 32 -25.35 11.42 -42.06
CA ASP A 32 -26.72 11.94 -41.89
C ASP A 32 -26.65 13.12 -40.92
N GLU A 33 -27.00 14.33 -41.37
CA GLU A 33 -26.95 15.57 -40.55
C GLU A 33 -28.16 15.71 -39.61
N THR A 34 -29.05 14.70 -39.55
CA THR A 34 -30.32 14.79 -38.83
C THR A 34 -30.55 13.69 -37.79
N ASP A 35 -29.72 12.64 -37.73
CA ASP A 35 -29.84 11.54 -36.79
C ASP A 35 -28.52 11.28 -36.04
N VAL A 36 -28.61 11.03 -34.73
CA VAL A 36 -27.46 10.71 -33.86
C VAL A 36 -26.75 9.46 -34.37
N ARG A 37 -25.43 9.55 -34.63
CA ARG A 37 -24.63 8.43 -35.15
C ARG A 37 -24.55 7.30 -34.11
N ARG A 38 -24.91 6.08 -34.54
CA ARG A 38 -24.89 4.86 -33.71
C ARG A 38 -24.18 3.71 -34.41
N ALA A 39 -23.31 2.99 -33.71
CA ALA A 39 -22.67 1.77 -34.17
C ALA A 39 -22.85 0.63 -33.16
N GLY A 40 -23.04 -0.60 -33.66
CA GLY A 40 -22.94 -1.81 -32.84
C GLY A 40 -21.53 -2.39 -32.90
N VAL A 41 -20.96 -2.71 -31.74
CA VAL A 41 -19.70 -3.47 -31.60
C VAL A 41 -20.07 -4.84 -31.04
N SER A 42 -19.92 -5.88 -31.88
CA SER A 42 -20.11 -7.26 -31.46
C SER A 42 -18.76 -7.94 -31.26
N SER A 43 -18.60 -8.67 -30.15
CA SER A 43 -17.48 -9.57 -29.90
C SER A 43 -18.00 -10.94 -29.50
N PHE A 44 -17.56 -11.98 -30.21
CA PHE A 44 -18.02 -13.36 -30.02
C PHE A 44 -16.81 -14.19 -29.58
N GLY A 45 -16.75 -14.50 -28.28
CA GLY A 45 -15.67 -15.31 -27.72
C GLY A 45 -15.81 -16.78 -28.13
N ILE A 46 -14.69 -17.50 -28.24
CA ILE A 46 -14.68 -18.93 -28.58
C ILE A 46 -15.48 -19.79 -27.57
N SER A 47 -15.60 -19.34 -26.32
CA SER A 47 -16.44 -19.97 -25.28
C SER A 47 -17.95 -19.85 -25.51
N GLY A 48 -18.38 -19.09 -26.52
CA GLY A 48 -19.79 -18.78 -26.78
C GLY A 48 -20.32 -17.56 -26.02
N THR A 49 -19.47 -16.89 -25.23
CA THR A 49 -19.84 -15.61 -24.60
C THR A 49 -19.86 -14.51 -25.65
N ASN A 50 -21.03 -13.91 -25.83
CA ASN A 50 -21.27 -12.86 -26.80
C ASN A 50 -21.47 -11.52 -26.09
N ALA A 51 -20.70 -10.52 -26.47
CA ALA A 51 -20.92 -9.14 -26.06
C ALA A 51 -21.40 -8.33 -27.27
N HIS A 52 -22.44 -7.52 -27.08
CA HIS A 52 -22.90 -6.56 -28.08
C HIS A 52 -23.09 -5.20 -27.41
N VAL A 53 -22.28 -4.23 -27.81
CA VAL A 53 -22.31 -2.86 -27.28
C VAL A 53 -22.84 -1.94 -28.37
N ILE A 54 -23.82 -1.11 -28.02
CA ILE A 54 -24.26 -0.02 -28.87
C ILE A 54 -23.51 1.24 -28.44
N VAL A 55 -22.73 1.80 -29.36
CA VAL A 55 -21.99 3.04 -29.20
C VAL A 55 -22.77 4.13 -29.91
N GLU A 56 -23.06 5.20 -29.19
CA GLU A 56 -23.70 6.40 -29.71
C GLU A 56 -22.66 7.53 -29.69
N GLU A 57 -22.67 8.41 -30.70
CA GLU A 57 -21.85 9.62 -30.62
C GLU A 57 -22.28 10.45 -29.39
N ALA A 58 -21.32 11.10 -28.74
CA ALA A 58 -21.64 11.98 -27.64
C ALA A 58 -22.63 13.05 -28.14
N PRO A 59 -23.66 13.41 -27.35
CA PRO A 59 -24.53 14.54 -27.71
C PRO A 59 -23.66 15.73 -28.08
N GLU A 60 -24.03 16.46 -29.12
CA GLU A 60 -23.46 17.80 -29.30
C GLU A 60 -23.69 18.53 -27.99
N VAL A 61 -22.59 18.77 -27.27
CA VAL A 61 -22.62 19.75 -26.21
C VAL A 61 -22.96 21.01 -26.96
N GLU A 62 -24.19 21.49 -26.83
CA GLU A 62 -24.54 22.84 -27.25
C GLU A 62 -23.49 23.73 -26.59
N THR A 63 -22.44 24.07 -27.33
CA THR A 63 -21.67 25.26 -27.07
C THR A 63 -22.70 26.34 -27.31
N SER A 64 -23.45 26.66 -26.25
CA SER A 64 -24.43 27.72 -26.25
C SER A 64 -23.68 28.99 -26.61
N GLU A 65 -23.61 29.28 -27.91
CA GLU A 65 -23.53 30.64 -28.37
C GLU A 65 -24.75 31.33 -27.75
N SER A 66 -24.51 32.08 -26.68
CA SER A 66 -25.46 33.01 -26.08
C SER A 66 -26.68 32.38 -25.39
N GLU A 67 -26.51 31.87 -24.16
CA GLU A 67 -27.45 32.13 -23.06
C GLU A 67 -26.69 32.00 -21.72
N ALA A 68 -26.02 33.09 -21.34
CA ALA A 68 -25.49 33.23 -19.98
C ALA A 68 -26.67 33.13 -18.99
N PRO A 69 -26.52 32.41 -17.86
CA PRO A 69 -27.53 32.42 -16.82
C PRO A 69 -27.69 33.85 -16.29
N GLU A 70 -28.82 34.50 -16.56
CA GLU A 70 -29.26 35.71 -15.87
C GLU A 70 -29.64 35.37 -14.43
N VAL A 71 -28.66 35.05 -13.59
CA VAL A 71 -28.77 35.17 -12.13
C VAL A 71 -27.42 35.58 -11.53
N GLY A 72 -27.14 36.89 -11.51
CA GLY A 72 -26.48 37.54 -10.37
C GLY A 72 -24.96 37.43 -10.17
N ALA A 73 -24.14 37.10 -11.17
CA ALA A 73 -22.68 37.25 -11.08
C ALA A 73 -22.12 37.85 -12.38
N ALA A 74 -22.41 39.12 -12.63
CA ALA A 74 -21.68 39.90 -13.61
C ALA A 74 -20.27 40.20 -13.08
N ASP A 75 -19.30 40.18 -14.01
CA ASP A 75 -18.01 40.86 -13.97
C ASP A 75 -16.86 40.20 -13.21
N SER A 76 -16.20 39.21 -13.83
CA SER A 76 -14.73 39.05 -13.78
C SER A 76 -14.25 38.09 -14.87
N ARG A 77 -13.96 38.58 -16.09
CA ARG A 77 -13.30 37.79 -17.14
C ARG A 77 -11.80 38.06 -17.09
N SER A 78 -11.00 37.07 -16.67
CA SER A 78 -9.54 37.20 -16.69
C SER A 78 -8.97 36.78 -18.04
N GLN A 79 -8.48 37.73 -18.84
CA GLN A 79 -7.76 37.51 -20.11
C GLN A 79 -6.26 37.19 -19.91
N LEU A 80 -5.80 37.15 -18.65
CA LEU A 80 -4.41 36.86 -18.29
C LEU A 80 -3.88 35.57 -18.95
N ALA A 81 -4.71 34.53 -18.99
CA ALA A 81 -4.35 33.22 -19.54
C ALA A 81 -4.29 33.18 -21.08
N GLU A 82 -4.71 34.23 -21.78
CA GLU A 82 -4.55 34.40 -23.23
C GLU A 82 -3.31 35.23 -23.56
N CYS A 83 -2.98 36.20 -22.69
CA CYS A 83 -1.88 37.13 -22.87
C CYS A 83 -0.54 36.54 -22.40
N ALA A 84 -0.54 35.73 -21.34
CA ALA A 84 0.65 35.13 -20.76
C ALA A 84 0.38 33.69 -20.32
N VAL A 85 0.52 32.73 -21.26
CA VAL A 85 0.18 31.33 -21.01
C VAL A 85 1.34 30.59 -20.33
N PRO A 86 1.16 30.05 -19.11
CA PRO A 86 2.13 29.15 -18.49
C PRO A 86 2.04 27.75 -19.11
N ILE A 87 3.04 27.40 -19.91
CA ILE A 87 3.22 26.06 -20.47
C ILE A 87 4.03 25.22 -19.48
N LEU A 88 3.32 24.37 -18.73
CA LEU A 88 3.89 23.54 -17.68
C LEU A 88 4.26 22.16 -18.24
N VAL A 89 5.50 21.74 -18.02
CA VAL A 89 6.00 20.43 -18.45
C VAL A 89 6.66 19.74 -17.27
N SER A 90 6.43 18.45 -17.08
CA SER A 90 7.09 17.70 -16.02
C SER A 90 7.51 16.30 -16.47
N GLY A 91 8.46 15.70 -15.75
CA GLY A 91 8.93 14.33 -15.95
C GLY A 91 9.44 13.72 -14.65
N ARG A 92 9.44 12.38 -14.57
CA ARG A 92 10.04 11.63 -13.44
C ARG A 92 11.57 11.64 -13.42
N SER A 93 12.18 12.08 -14.52
CA SER A 93 13.62 12.31 -14.64
C SER A 93 13.86 13.59 -15.42
N GLU A 94 15.06 14.15 -15.29
CA GLU A 94 15.48 15.30 -16.11
C GLU A 94 15.39 14.98 -17.61
N SER A 95 15.77 13.76 -18.02
CA SER A 95 15.66 13.31 -19.41
C SER A 95 14.20 13.24 -19.88
N ALA A 96 13.27 12.79 -19.05
CA ALA A 96 11.86 12.76 -19.38
C ALA A 96 11.25 14.17 -19.48
N LEU A 97 11.64 15.10 -18.61
CA LEU A 97 11.25 16.51 -18.71
C LEU A 97 11.67 17.11 -20.05
N ARG A 98 12.95 16.93 -20.41
CA ARG A 98 13.52 17.42 -21.67
C ARG A 98 12.79 16.80 -22.88
N ALA A 99 12.59 15.49 -22.88
CA ALA A 99 11.89 14.78 -23.96
C ALA A 99 10.41 15.20 -24.07
N ASN A 100 9.71 15.41 -22.95
CA ASN A 100 8.35 15.95 -22.95
C ASN A 100 8.29 17.36 -23.55
N ALA A 101 9.27 18.21 -23.22
CA ALA A 101 9.35 19.56 -23.77
C ALA A 101 9.60 19.55 -25.30
N GLU A 102 10.51 18.69 -25.78
CA GLU A 102 10.78 18.54 -27.21
C GLU A 102 9.59 17.97 -27.99
N ARG A 103 8.91 16.96 -27.42
CA ARG A 103 7.71 16.36 -28.02
C ARG A 103 6.56 17.36 -28.12
N LEU A 104 6.38 18.19 -27.08
CA LEU A 104 5.37 19.24 -27.10
C LEU A 104 5.74 20.36 -28.10
N ALA A 105 7.02 20.73 -28.21
CA ALA A 105 7.46 21.71 -29.20
C ALA A 105 7.18 21.24 -30.63
N ALA A 106 7.50 19.99 -30.96
CA ALA A 106 7.22 19.39 -32.26
C ALA A 106 5.71 19.37 -32.58
N TYR A 107 4.87 19.00 -31.60
CA TYR A 107 3.42 19.02 -31.74
C TYR A 107 2.88 20.43 -32.05
N LEU A 108 3.37 21.46 -31.36
CA LEU A 108 2.97 22.85 -31.60
C LEU A 108 3.47 23.41 -32.94
N GLU A 109 4.52 22.84 -33.52
CA GLU A 109 5.00 23.18 -34.86
C GLU A 109 4.13 22.54 -35.95
N GLU A 110 3.63 21.32 -35.73
CA GLU A 110 2.82 20.56 -36.69
C GLU A 110 1.33 20.94 -36.68
N GLU A 111 0.73 21.13 -35.49
CA GLU A 111 -0.74 21.19 -35.34
C GLU A 111 -1.28 22.63 -35.23
N SER A 112 -1.58 23.28 -36.36
CA SER A 112 -1.96 24.70 -36.40
C SER A 112 -3.35 25.06 -35.82
N GLY A 113 -4.21 24.08 -35.51
CA GLY A 113 -5.61 24.32 -35.12
C GLY A 113 -5.87 24.59 -33.63
N VAL A 114 -4.90 24.34 -32.74
CA VAL A 114 -5.11 24.38 -31.28
C VAL A 114 -4.71 25.73 -30.66
N SER A 115 -5.54 26.30 -29.78
CA SER A 115 -5.20 27.53 -29.05
C SER A 115 -4.09 27.28 -28.02
N LEU A 116 -3.21 28.27 -27.81
CA LEU A 116 -2.17 28.16 -26.80
C LEU A 116 -2.77 28.11 -25.38
N ALA A 117 -3.90 28.79 -25.15
CA ALA A 117 -4.62 28.75 -23.89
C ALA A 117 -5.17 27.34 -23.57
N ASP A 118 -5.72 26.63 -24.57
CA ASP A 118 -6.17 25.24 -24.44
C ASP A 118 -5.01 24.30 -24.05
N VAL A 119 -3.84 24.50 -24.67
CA VAL A 119 -2.63 23.74 -24.37
C VAL A 119 -2.20 23.99 -22.91
N GLY A 120 -2.12 25.24 -22.49
CA GLY A 120 -1.78 25.60 -21.11
C GLY A 120 -2.79 25.03 -20.10
N CYS A 121 -4.09 25.21 -20.36
CA CYS A 121 -5.19 24.69 -19.53
C CYS A 121 -5.09 23.17 -19.38
N THR A 122 -4.87 22.45 -20.47
CA THR A 122 -4.72 20.99 -20.46
C THR A 122 -3.49 20.54 -19.67
N LEU A 123 -2.34 21.19 -19.87
CA LEU A 123 -1.11 20.86 -19.15
C LEU A 123 -1.23 21.14 -17.65
N ALA A 124 -1.94 22.20 -17.27
CA ALA A 124 -2.06 22.62 -15.90
C ALA A 124 -3.14 21.87 -15.11
N THR A 125 -4.23 21.43 -15.76
CA THR A 125 -5.41 20.85 -15.08
C THR A 125 -5.68 19.37 -15.40
N ARG A 126 -5.14 18.83 -16.51
CA ARG A 126 -5.41 17.46 -16.99
C ARG A 126 -4.19 16.58 -17.10
N ARG A 127 -2.98 17.09 -16.80
CA ARG A 127 -1.74 16.32 -16.76
C ARG A 127 -1.26 16.16 -15.33
N LYS A 128 -0.77 14.96 -15.02
CA LYS A 128 -0.10 14.69 -13.74
C LYS A 128 1.22 15.47 -13.69
N THR A 129 1.46 16.16 -12.58
CA THR A 129 2.73 16.84 -12.29
C THR A 129 3.74 15.87 -11.66
N PHE A 130 4.97 15.86 -12.15
CA PHE A 130 6.09 15.05 -11.65
C PHE A 130 7.17 15.91 -10.95
N GLU A 131 8.25 15.28 -10.49
CA GLU A 131 9.31 15.85 -9.65
C GLU A 131 10.24 16.81 -10.40
N HIS A 132 10.57 16.49 -11.67
CA HIS A 132 11.33 17.41 -12.53
C HIS A 132 10.35 18.29 -13.29
N ARG A 133 10.35 19.58 -12.98
CA ARG A 133 9.36 20.54 -13.49
C ARG A 133 10.04 21.61 -14.32
N GLY A 134 9.38 21.95 -15.42
CA GLY A 134 9.72 23.04 -16.30
C GLY A 134 8.50 23.94 -16.51
N SER A 135 8.72 25.25 -16.58
CA SER A 135 7.69 26.23 -16.93
C SER A 135 8.21 27.16 -18.01
N VAL A 136 7.37 27.41 -19.03
CA VAL A 136 7.61 28.37 -20.11
C VAL A 136 6.41 29.30 -20.19
N VAL A 137 6.60 30.60 -19.96
CA VAL A 137 5.53 31.57 -20.17
C VAL A 137 5.64 32.15 -21.58
N ALA A 138 4.54 32.09 -22.33
CA ALA A 138 4.50 32.54 -23.70
C ALA A 138 3.21 33.26 -24.05
N SER A 139 3.33 34.35 -24.81
CA SER A 139 2.22 35.12 -25.40
C SER A 139 1.93 34.76 -26.85
N SER A 140 2.75 33.86 -27.44
CA SER A 140 2.55 33.37 -28.79
C SER A 140 3.09 31.96 -28.95
N ARG A 141 2.54 31.22 -29.90
CA ARG A 141 2.99 29.86 -30.24
C ARG A 141 4.48 29.81 -30.57
N GLY A 142 5.01 30.79 -31.32
CA GLY A 142 6.43 30.85 -31.65
C GLY A 142 7.32 31.01 -30.41
N ALA A 143 6.89 31.84 -29.45
CA ALA A 143 7.59 31.97 -28.16
C ALA A 143 7.51 30.69 -27.32
N ALA A 144 6.35 30.01 -27.31
CA ALA A 144 6.17 28.75 -26.60
C ALA A 144 7.10 27.66 -27.16
N VAL A 145 7.15 27.51 -28.48
CA VAL A 145 8.05 26.56 -29.16
C VAL A 145 9.51 26.86 -28.84
N ALA A 146 9.93 28.13 -28.95
CA ALA A 146 11.31 28.52 -28.64
C ALA A 146 11.69 28.22 -27.18
N GLY A 147 10.80 28.50 -26.22
CA GLY A 147 11.02 28.22 -24.81
C GLY A 147 11.04 26.71 -24.49
N LEU A 148 10.15 25.92 -25.11
CA LEU A 148 10.13 24.46 -24.97
C LEU A 148 11.38 23.81 -25.57
N ARG A 149 11.88 24.31 -26.71
CA ARG A 149 13.14 23.87 -27.32
C ARG A 149 14.33 24.19 -26.40
N ALA A 150 14.36 25.37 -25.80
CA ALA A 150 15.37 25.75 -24.81
C ALA A 150 15.33 24.82 -23.59
N LEU A 151 14.13 24.50 -23.09
CA LEU A 151 13.91 23.55 -22.00
C LEU A 151 14.40 22.14 -22.35
N GLY A 152 14.10 21.64 -23.56
CA GLY A 152 14.59 20.36 -24.08
C GLY A 152 16.12 20.27 -24.13
N GLN A 153 16.77 21.34 -24.58
CA GLN A 153 18.23 21.43 -24.67
C GLN A 153 18.91 21.65 -23.30
N GLY A 154 18.15 21.94 -22.24
CA GLY A 154 18.69 22.34 -20.93
C GLY A 154 19.35 23.72 -20.95
N ALA A 155 18.99 24.57 -21.91
CA ALA A 155 19.50 25.93 -22.01
C ALA A 155 18.75 26.87 -21.04
N ARG A 156 19.48 27.82 -20.43
CA ARG A 156 18.87 28.89 -19.63
C ARG A 156 18.41 30.02 -20.57
N SER A 157 17.12 30.33 -20.57
CA SER A 157 16.56 31.48 -21.32
C SER A 157 15.55 32.26 -20.48
N ALA A 158 15.28 33.51 -20.87
CA ALA A 158 14.26 34.33 -20.22
C ALA A 158 12.88 33.67 -20.38
N GLY A 159 12.12 33.55 -19.29
CA GLY A 159 10.81 32.89 -19.27
C GLY A 159 10.83 31.37 -19.11
N VAL A 160 12.01 30.73 -19.10
CA VAL A 160 12.16 29.29 -18.80
C VAL A 160 12.60 29.10 -17.34
N ARG A 161 11.90 28.23 -16.62
CA ARG A 161 12.22 27.85 -15.23
C ARG A 161 12.33 26.34 -15.14
N VAL A 162 13.34 25.85 -14.43
CA VAL A 162 13.60 24.42 -14.22
C VAL A 162 14.02 24.22 -12.78
N SER A 163 13.44 23.21 -12.12
CA SER A 163 13.93 22.73 -10.83
C SER A 163 14.04 21.21 -10.83
N ALA A 164 14.99 20.69 -10.07
CA ALA A 164 15.16 19.28 -9.80
C ALA A 164 14.63 18.98 -8.39
N GLY A 165 13.41 18.46 -8.29
CA GLY A 165 12.92 17.68 -7.16
C GLY A 165 13.25 18.16 -5.75
N SER A 166 12.93 19.40 -5.38
CA SER A 166 12.86 19.80 -3.97
C SER A 166 11.46 19.50 -3.41
N SER A 167 11.39 18.93 -2.20
CA SER A 167 10.20 19.04 -1.37
C SER A 167 9.95 20.52 -1.11
N ALA A 168 8.73 21.01 -1.34
CA ALA A 168 8.39 22.41 -1.10
C ALA A 168 8.58 22.75 0.39
N GLY A 169 9.48 23.68 0.73
CA GLY A 169 9.51 24.29 2.05
C GLY A 169 8.41 25.33 2.23
N ALA A 170 8.49 26.15 3.28
CA ALA A 170 7.48 27.17 3.55
C ALA A 170 7.66 28.39 2.62
N VAL A 171 6.53 28.97 2.19
CA VAL A 171 6.50 30.23 1.42
C VAL A 171 6.46 31.42 2.38
N GLY A 172 7.33 32.40 2.16
CA GLY A 172 7.25 33.73 2.76
C GLY A 172 6.84 34.76 1.72
N VAL A 173 6.15 35.83 2.13
CA VAL A 173 5.85 36.97 1.25
C VAL A 173 6.63 38.20 1.69
N LEU A 174 7.29 38.85 0.74
CA LEU A 174 8.00 40.11 0.92
C LEU A 174 7.15 41.27 0.43
N PHE A 175 7.05 42.33 1.23
CA PHE A 175 6.44 43.61 0.87
C PHE A 175 7.51 44.69 0.77
N THR A 176 7.51 45.45 -0.32
CA THR A 176 8.61 46.34 -0.65
C THR A 176 8.58 47.65 0.13
N GLY A 177 9.76 48.25 0.29
CA GLY A 177 9.88 49.61 0.82
C GLY A 177 9.75 50.67 -0.28
N GLN A 178 9.71 51.92 0.13
CA GLN A 178 9.77 53.06 -0.79
C GLN A 178 11.10 53.06 -1.57
N GLY A 179 11.02 53.22 -2.89
CA GLY A 179 12.15 53.34 -3.80
C GLY A 179 12.02 52.55 -5.11
N SER A 180 11.07 51.62 -5.19
CA SER A 180 10.80 50.76 -6.35
C SER A 180 9.60 51.24 -7.20
N GLN A 181 8.85 52.23 -6.71
CA GLN A 181 7.66 52.73 -7.38
C GLN A 181 7.96 53.31 -8.76
N ARG A 182 7.06 53.06 -9.72
CA ARG A 182 7.10 53.61 -11.07
C ARG A 182 5.71 53.99 -11.54
N LEU A 183 5.62 54.98 -12.43
CA LEU A 183 4.36 55.31 -13.10
C LEU A 183 3.85 54.08 -13.85
N GLY A 184 2.53 53.86 -13.80
CA GLY A 184 1.87 52.76 -14.48
C GLY A 184 2.05 51.39 -13.84
N MET A 185 2.65 51.27 -12.64
CA MET A 185 2.74 49.97 -11.97
C MET A 185 1.34 49.37 -11.71
N GLY A 186 1.17 48.09 -12.04
CA GLY A 186 -0.09 47.35 -11.93
C GLY A 186 -1.11 47.66 -13.04
N ARG A 187 -0.85 48.63 -13.92
CA ARG A 187 -1.80 49.03 -14.98
C ARG A 187 -1.99 47.95 -16.03
N GLU A 188 -0.90 47.29 -16.44
CA GLU A 188 -0.93 46.29 -17.51
C GLU A 188 -1.57 45.00 -17.00
N LEU A 189 -1.30 44.62 -15.75
CA LEU A 189 -1.96 43.48 -15.12
C LEU A 189 -3.46 43.73 -14.90
N ALA A 190 -3.85 44.91 -14.40
CA ALA A 190 -5.26 45.29 -14.23
C ALA A 190 -6.03 45.40 -15.56
N ALA A 191 -5.34 45.58 -16.68
CA ALA A 191 -5.98 45.60 -18.00
C ALA A 191 -6.42 44.20 -18.47
N VAL A 192 -5.80 43.12 -17.96
CA VAL A 192 -6.06 41.74 -18.40
C VAL A 192 -6.57 40.82 -17.30
N ASP A 193 -6.51 41.24 -16.02
CA ASP A 193 -7.01 40.48 -14.87
C ASP A 193 -8.02 41.32 -14.08
N ASP A 194 -9.30 41.10 -14.37
CA ASP A 194 -10.42 41.80 -13.75
C ASP A 194 -10.47 41.62 -12.23
N VAL A 195 -10.02 40.46 -11.71
CA VAL A 195 -10.01 40.15 -10.27
C VAL A 195 -8.96 41.01 -9.57
N PHE A 196 -7.76 41.08 -10.14
CA PHE A 196 -6.71 41.97 -9.64
C PHE A 196 -7.11 43.44 -9.77
N ARG A 197 -7.75 43.84 -10.87
CA ARG A 197 -8.25 45.22 -11.04
C ARG A 197 -9.24 45.60 -9.95
N ALA A 198 -10.20 44.72 -9.65
CA ALA A 198 -11.22 44.97 -8.62
C ALA A 198 -10.59 45.21 -7.24
N ASP A 199 -9.62 44.39 -6.82
CA ASP A 199 -8.88 44.61 -5.57
C ASP A 199 -8.13 45.94 -5.59
N LEU A 200 -7.42 46.23 -6.68
CA LEU A 200 -6.62 47.44 -6.81
C LEU A 200 -7.49 48.70 -6.70
N GLU A 201 -8.67 48.69 -7.34
CA GLU A 201 -9.65 49.78 -7.28
C GLU A 201 -10.28 49.92 -5.89
N GLU A 202 -10.67 48.81 -5.26
CA GLU A 202 -11.23 48.81 -3.90
C GLU A 202 -10.23 49.40 -2.90
N ILE A 203 -9.00 48.90 -2.89
CA ILE A 203 -7.94 49.33 -1.97
C ILE A 203 -7.57 50.79 -2.25
N ALA A 204 -7.44 51.19 -3.52
CA ALA A 204 -7.16 52.58 -3.87
C ALA A 204 -8.25 53.54 -3.37
N SER A 205 -9.53 53.16 -3.52
CA SER A 205 -10.66 54.00 -3.10
C SER A 205 -10.68 54.28 -1.60
N ALA A 206 -10.09 53.39 -0.79
CA ALA A 206 -9.95 53.60 0.66
C ALA A 206 -9.05 54.81 0.99
N PHE A 207 -8.09 55.13 0.11
CA PHE A 207 -7.15 56.24 0.26
C PHE A 207 -7.69 57.58 -0.26
N ASP A 208 -8.61 57.57 -1.23
CA ASP A 208 -9.06 58.78 -1.93
C ASP A 208 -9.66 59.85 -0.99
N ARG A 209 -10.21 59.44 0.17
CA ARG A 209 -10.72 60.38 1.18
C ARG A 209 -9.63 61.13 1.96
N PHE A 210 -8.38 60.67 1.88
CA PHE A 210 -7.23 61.22 2.59
C PHE A 210 -6.23 61.93 1.66
N LEU A 211 -6.47 61.87 0.35
CA LEU A 211 -5.61 62.43 -0.69
C LEU A 211 -6.34 63.54 -1.45
N ASP A 212 -5.62 64.55 -1.92
CA ASP A 212 -6.20 65.61 -2.76
C ASP A 212 -6.58 65.09 -4.17
N ARG A 213 -5.81 64.10 -4.60
CA ARG A 213 -5.80 63.28 -5.82
C ARG A 213 -6.46 61.90 -5.67
N PRO A 214 -7.40 61.42 -6.52
CA PRO A 214 -7.68 59.98 -6.54
C PRO A 214 -6.41 59.18 -6.83
N LEU A 215 -6.11 58.15 -6.05
CA LEU A 215 -4.81 57.48 -6.05
C LEU A 215 -4.48 56.86 -7.42
N LEU A 216 -5.43 56.17 -8.05
CA LEU A 216 -5.22 55.57 -9.38
C LEU A 216 -4.95 56.61 -10.47
N SER A 217 -5.53 57.81 -10.35
CA SER A 217 -5.29 58.90 -11.31
C SER A 217 -3.85 59.40 -11.28
N VAL A 218 -3.19 59.29 -10.12
CA VAL A 218 -1.77 59.61 -9.92
C VAL A 218 -0.90 58.42 -10.32
N LEU A 219 -1.29 57.21 -9.93
CA LEU A 219 -0.54 55.96 -10.21
C LEU A 219 -0.41 55.69 -11.72
N TRP A 220 -1.48 55.94 -12.47
CA TRP A 220 -1.56 55.70 -13.91
C TRP A 220 -1.46 56.97 -14.75
N ALA A 221 -1.00 58.07 -14.15
CA ALA A 221 -0.75 59.31 -14.86
C ALA A 221 0.27 59.11 -15.99
N GLU A 222 0.03 59.76 -17.12
CA GLU A 222 1.00 59.79 -18.21
C GLU A 222 2.25 60.57 -17.78
N PRO A 223 3.45 60.18 -18.27
CA PRO A 223 4.68 60.93 -18.01
C PRO A 223 4.53 62.42 -18.37
N ASP A 224 5.24 63.30 -17.65
CA ASP A 224 5.24 64.76 -17.86
C ASP A 224 3.90 65.48 -17.60
N THR A 225 2.95 64.83 -16.92
CA THR A 225 1.73 65.48 -16.43
C THR A 225 1.87 65.98 -14.99
N GLU A 226 1.09 66.99 -14.61
CA GLU A 226 1.06 67.49 -13.22
C GLU A 226 0.71 66.37 -12.22
N ALA A 227 -0.14 65.43 -12.61
CA ALA A 227 -0.52 64.29 -11.77
C ALA A 227 0.66 63.32 -11.54
N ALA A 228 1.53 63.11 -12.53
CA ALA A 228 2.70 62.24 -12.40
C ALA A 228 3.71 62.75 -11.36
N GLU A 229 3.80 64.06 -11.14
CA GLU A 229 4.66 64.66 -10.11
C GLU A 229 4.24 64.28 -8.69
N TYR A 230 2.96 63.96 -8.46
CA TYR A 230 2.47 63.55 -7.15
C TYR A 230 3.01 62.20 -6.71
N LEU A 231 3.29 61.27 -7.64
CA LEU A 231 3.88 59.97 -7.31
C LEU A 231 5.33 60.09 -6.77
N ALA A 232 5.97 61.27 -6.87
CA ALA A 232 7.26 61.53 -6.21
C ALA A 232 7.12 61.95 -4.73
N ARG A 233 5.90 62.23 -4.27
CA ARG A 233 5.61 62.68 -2.90
C ARG A 233 5.32 61.47 -2.00
N THR A 234 5.89 61.49 -0.80
CA THR A 234 5.76 60.40 0.20
C THR A 234 4.29 60.12 0.55
N GLU A 235 3.46 61.16 0.55
CA GLU A 235 2.01 61.09 0.80
C GLU A 235 1.23 60.28 -0.26
N TYR A 236 1.75 60.13 -1.48
CA TYR A 236 1.18 59.25 -2.52
C TYR A 236 1.97 57.96 -2.70
N ILE A 237 3.30 57.97 -2.52
CA ILE A 237 4.14 56.77 -2.67
C ILE A 237 3.70 55.66 -1.72
N GLN A 238 3.47 55.99 -0.43
CA GLN A 238 3.14 54.99 0.57
C GLN A 238 1.77 54.34 0.30
N PRO A 239 0.68 55.10 0.06
CA PRO A 239 -0.59 54.53 -0.41
C PRO A 239 -0.47 53.72 -1.71
N ALA A 240 0.30 54.20 -2.68
CA ALA A 240 0.46 53.54 -3.98
C ALA A 240 1.15 52.17 -3.86
N LEU A 241 2.21 52.08 -3.05
CA LEU A 241 2.88 50.82 -2.75
C LEU A 241 1.94 49.87 -2.01
N PHE A 242 1.33 50.31 -0.91
CA PHE A 242 0.37 49.50 -0.16
C PHE A 242 -0.72 48.92 -1.07
N THR A 243 -1.31 49.76 -1.92
CA THR A 243 -2.38 49.37 -2.84
C THR A 243 -1.94 48.26 -3.80
N LEU A 244 -0.79 48.44 -4.47
CA LEU A 244 -0.28 47.45 -5.41
C LEU A 244 0.11 46.15 -4.72
N GLU A 245 0.87 46.24 -3.62
CA GLU A 245 1.42 45.07 -2.94
C GLU A 245 0.31 44.19 -2.35
N VAL A 246 -0.71 44.81 -1.77
CA VAL A 246 -1.87 44.10 -1.21
C VAL A 246 -2.74 43.49 -2.32
N ALA A 247 -2.97 44.19 -3.43
CA ALA A 247 -3.72 43.62 -4.56
C ALA A 247 -2.99 42.40 -5.17
N LEU A 248 -1.66 42.46 -5.29
CA LEU A 248 -0.84 41.31 -5.72
C LEU A 248 -0.95 40.14 -4.73
N PHE A 249 -0.90 40.44 -3.43
CA PHE A 249 -1.06 39.45 -2.37
C PHE A 249 -2.44 38.77 -2.39
N HIS A 250 -3.53 39.54 -2.47
CA HIS A 250 -4.89 39.00 -2.62
C HIS A 250 -5.01 38.10 -3.85
N ARG A 251 -4.39 38.51 -4.97
CA ARG A 251 -4.41 37.68 -6.18
C ARG A 251 -3.67 36.36 -5.99
N LEU A 252 -2.51 36.36 -5.32
CA LEU A 252 -1.77 35.13 -4.97
C LEU A 252 -2.59 34.22 -4.04
N GLN A 253 -3.26 34.78 -3.02
CA GLN A 253 -4.10 34.01 -2.10
C GLN A 253 -5.26 33.32 -2.82
N ARG A 254 -5.94 34.03 -3.74
CA ARG A 254 -7.01 33.42 -4.57
C ARG A 254 -6.50 32.32 -5.49
N LEU A 255 -5.21 32.32 -5.83
CA LEU A 255 -4.54 31.26 -6.58
C LEU A 255 -3.95 30.17 -5.67
N GLY A 256 -4.38 30.10 -4.40
CA GLY A 256 -4.01 29.02 -3.47
C GLY A 256 -2.63 29.16 -2.83
N ILE A 257 -1.93 30.29 -3.01
CA ILE A 257 -0.62 30.53 -2.38
C ILE A 257 -0.83 30.96 -0.94
N THR A 258 -0.42 30.10 0.00
CA THR A 258 -0.56 30.31 1.45
C THR A 258 0.82 30.51 2.09
N PRO A 259 1.16 31.73 2.53
CA PRO A 259 2.46 31.96 3.16
C PRO A 259 2.45 31.58 4.64
N GLY A 260 3.59 31.10 5.12
CA GLY A 260 3.85 30.86 6.54
C GLY A 260 4.37 32.10 7.29
N VAL A 261 4.87 33.12 6.57
CA VAL A 261 5.40 34.36 7.17
C VAL A 261 5.31 35.54 6.20
N LEU A 262 5.08 36.74 6.73
CA LEU A 262 5.09 38.00 5.99
C LEU A 262 6.23 38.89 6.50
N VAL A 263 7.01 39.45 5.57
CA VAL A 263 8.13 40.35 5.88
C VAL A 263 7.99 41.61 5.04
N GLY A 264 7.84 42.76 5.70
CA GLY A 264 7.80 44.05 5.01
C GLY A 264 9.08 44.85 5.21
N HIS A 265 9.38 45.80 4.32
CA HIS A 265 10.42 46.79 4.55
C HIS A 265 9.82 48.19 4.76
N SER A 266 9.98 48.76 5.95
CA SER A 266 9.43 50.07 6.31
C SER A 266 7.92 50.11 6.04
N ILE A 267 7.45 50.85 5.03
CA ILE A 267 6.03 50.89 4.67
C ILE A 267 5.46 49.50 4.34
N GLY A 268 6.27 48.60 3.78
CA GLY A 268 5.84 47.23 3.50
C GLY A 268 5.41 46.46 4.75
N GLU A 269 5.86 46.82 5.96
CA GLU A 269 5.36 46.17 7.19
C GLU A 269 3.89 46.50 7.43
N LEU A 270 3.42 47.70 7.09
CA LEU A 270 1.99 48.03 7.15
C LEU A 270 1.19 47.23 6.13
N SER A 271 1.73 47.01 4.93
CA SER A 271 1.14 46.09 3.93
C SER A 271 1.06 44.66 4.49
N ALA A 272 2.13 44.17 5.12
CA ALA A 272 2.19 42.85 5.74
C ALA A 272 1.20 42.69 6.91
N VAL A 273 1.08 43.71 7.77
CA VAL A 273 0.11 43.71 8.88
C VAL A 273 -1.33 43.68 8.37
N TYR A 274 -1.67 44.45 7.34
CA TYR A 274 -2.98 44.35 6.69
C TYR A 274 -3.20 42.97 6.06
N ALA A 275 -2.23 42.48 5.28
CA ALA A 275 -2.27 41.18 4.61
C ALA A 275 -2.43 39.99 5.59
N SER A 276 -1.96 40.13 6.83
CA SER A 276 -2.18 39.13 7.89
C SER A 276 -3.61 39.09 8.43
N GLY A 277 -4.46 40.06 8.07
CA GLY A 277 -5.82 40.23 8.60
C GLY A 277 -5.88 40.95 9.95
N ALA A 278 -4.76 41.50 10.43
CA ALA A 278 -4.69 42.10 11.76
C ALA A 278 -5.24 43.54 11.84
N VAL A 279 -5.58 44.17 10.72
CA VAL A 279 -6.14 45.53 10.69
C VAL A 279 -7.16 45.67 9.56
N PRO A 280 -8.34 46.28 9.78
CA PRO A 280 -9.31 46.55 8.72
C PRO A 280 -8.76 47.53 7.66
N LEU A 281 -9.22 47.41 6.41
CA LEU A 281 -8.74 48.24 5.29
C LEU A 281 -8.89 49.74 5.56
N ALA A 282 -10.01 50.16 6.16
CA ALA A 282 -10.26 51.56 6.47
C ALA A 282 -9.23 52.15 7.44
N ASP A 283 -8.81 51.37 8.43
CA ASP A 283 -7.84 51.78 9.45
C ASP A 283 -6.41 51.69 8.93
N ALA A 284 -6.07 50.65 8.16
CA ALA A 284 -4.80 50.54 7.46
C ALA A 284 -4.61 51.73 6.51
N ALA A 285 -5.62 52.07 5.71
CA ALA A 285 -5.58 53.20 4.80
C ALA A 285 -5.42 54.55 5.54
N LYS A 286 -6.16 54.73 6.64
CA LYS A 286 -6.03 55.92 7.51
C LYS A 286 -4.62 56.06 8.07
N LEU A 287 -4.04 54.97 8.57
CA LEU A 287 -2.71 54.96 9.18
C LEU A 287 -1.60 55.21 8.14
N VAL A 288 -1.66 54.51 7.00
CA VAL A 288 -0.70 54.67 5.90
C VAL A 288 -0.78 56.08 5.29
N ALA A 289 -1.98 56.61 5.04
CA ALA A 289 -2.16 57.96 4.53
C ALA A 289 -1.65 59.02 5.51
N THR A 290 -1.95 58.85 6.81
CA THR A 290 -1.45 59.75 7.86
C THR A 290 0.08 59.70 7.90
N ARG A 291 0.67 58.51 7.94
CA ARG A 291 2.13 58.31 7.93
C ARG A 291 2.78 59.00 6.74
N GLY A 292 2.28 58.77 5.53
CA GLY A 292 2.78 59.39 4.30
C GLY A 292 2.72 60.91 4.35
N ARG A 293 1.58 61.48 4.76
CA ARG A 293 1.35 62.93 4.87
C ARG A 293 2.24 63.58 5.94
N THR A 294 2.29 63.03 7.15
CA THR A 294 3.08 63.60 8.25
C THR A 294 4.57 63.53 7.95
N MET A 295 5.03 62.44 7.33
CA MET A 295 6.43 62.31 6.89
C MET A 295 6.77 63.29 5.75
N GLN A 296 5.82 63.56 4.84
CA GLN A 296 5.98 64.55 3.77
C GLN A 296 6.09 65.99 4.27
N GLN A 297 5.53 66.29 5.45
CA GLN A 297 5.57 67.62 6.10
C GLN A 297 6.83 67.83 6.96
N CYS A 298 7.63 66.78 7.17
CA CYS A 298 8.89 66.88 7.89
C CYS A 298 9.92 67.70 7.11
N ARG A 299 11.03 68.02 7.78
CA ARG A 299 12.13 68.78 7.16
C ARG A 299 12.78 68.01 6.00
N THR A 300 13.10 68.73 4.93
CA THR A 300 13.60 68.19 3.64
C THR A 300 15.11 68.38 3.43
N ASP A 301 15.82 68.91 4.43
CA ASP A 301 17.25 69.21 4.38
C ASP A 301 18.15 68.04 4.82
N GLY A 302 17.55 66.90 5.18
CA GLY A 302 18.25 65.63 5.44
C GLY A 302 18.50 64.80 4.18
N ILE A 303 19.42 63.84 4.29
CA ILE A 303 19.73 62.87 3.23
C ILE A 303 19.74 61.44 3.76
N MET A 304 19.68 60.45 2.85
CA MET A 304 19.89 59.04 3.16
C MET A 304 20.93 58.44 2.20
N LEU A 305 21.90 57.70 2.75
CA LEU A 305 22.94 57.01 2.00
C LEU A 305 22.95 55.51 2.34
N SER A 306 22.99 54.66 1.32
CA SER A 306 23.32 53.24 1.48
C SER A 306 24.84 53.07 1.49
N LEU A 307 25.35 52.30 2.44
CA LEU A 307 26.77 52.06 2.68
C LEU A 307 27.05 50.56 2.64
N GLN A 308 28.17 50.18 2.01
CA GLN A 308 28.71 48.83 2.11
C GLN A 308 29.49 48.66 3.43
N ALA A 309 28.75 48.51 4.53
CA ALA A 309 29.27 48.40 5.88
C ALA A 309 28.31 47.60 6.78
N SER A 310 28.86 47.02 7.85
CA SER A 310 28.09 46.33 8.90
C SER A 310 27.49 47.33 9.91
N GLU A 311 26.49 46.88 10.67
CA GLU A 311 25.86 47.67 11.72
C GLU A 311 26.86 48.09 12.81
N GLU A 312 27.75 47.18 13.22
CA GLU A 312 28.77 47.45 14.25
C GLU A 312 29.74 48.55 13.83
N GLU A 313 30.22 48.49 12.59
CA GLU A 313 31.12 49.50 12.03
C GLU A 313 30.45 50.88 11.99
N ILE A 314 29.17 50.95 11.59
CA ILE A 314 28.44 52.22 11.55
C ILE A 314 28.23 52.75 12.97
N ARG A 315 27.72 51.93 13.90
CA ARG A 315 27.44 52.33 15.29
C ARG A 315 28.66 52.91 16.00
N ALA A 316 29.86 52.42 15.70
CA ALA A 316 31.10 52.91 16.28
C ALA A 316 31.45 54.36 15.91
N MET A 317 30.83 54.92 14.86
CA MET A 317 31.23 56.20 14.28
C MET A 317 30.07 57.09 13.82
N VAL A 318 28.83 56.80 14.19
CA VAL A 318 27.69 57.69 13.86
C VAL A 318 27.83 59.01 14.63
N PRO A 319 28.06 60.15 13.93
CA PRO A 319 28.13 61.45 14.59
C PRO A 319 26.74 61.94 15.02
N GLU A 320 26.70 62.96 15.89
CA GLU A 320 25.46 63.66 16.22
C GLU A 320 24.83 64.24 14.93
N GLY A 321 23.51 64.05 14.77
CA GLY A 321 22.79 64.45 13.56
C GLY A 321 22.72 63.37 12.46
N ALA A 322 23.31 62.19 12.66
CA ALA A 322 23.10 61.01 11.83
C ALA A 322 22.51 59.83 12.64
N TRP A 323 21.77 58.96 11.97
CA TRP A 323 21.15 57.76 12.55
C TRP A 323 21.27 56.59 11.58
N LEU A 324 21.33 55.38 12.14
CA LEU A 324 21.13 54.16 11.36
C LEU A 324 19.65 54.07 10.99
N ALA A 325 19.36 54.00 9.70
CA ALA A 325 18.00 54.00 9.16
C ALA A 325 17.51 52.59 8.81
N ALA A 326 18.41 51.71 8.36
CA ALA A 326 18.08 50.34 8.03
C ALA A 326 19.34 49.45 8.03
N VAL A 327 19.17 48.20 8.45
CA VAL A 327 20.13 47.10 8.29
C VAL A 327 19.52 46.14 7.26
N ASN A 328 19.94 46.30 6.01
CA ASN A 328 19.36 45.61 4.86
C ASN A 328 20.07 44.29 4.53
N GLY A 329 21.26 44.08 5.09
CA GLY A 329 22.06 42.86 4.98
C GLY A 329 23.33 42.95 5.85
N PRO A 330 24.10 41.87 5.99
CA PRO A 330 25.26 41.81 6.90
C PRO A 330 26.36 42.84 6.57
N GLY A 331 26.47 43.24 5.31
CA GLY A 331 27.39 44.30 4.83
C GLY A 331 26.68 45.43 4.10
N GLN A 332 25.38 45.61 4.27
CA GLN A 332 24.60 46.65 3.60
C GLN A 332 23.66 47.36 4.59
N CYS A 333 24.01 48.60 4.93
CA CYS A 333 23.23 49.44 5.83
C CYS A 333 22.86 50.77 5.19
N VAL A 334 21.91 51.48 5.79
CA VAL A 334 21.48 52.82 5.37
C VAL A 334 21.61 53.78 6.55
N VAL A 335 22.22 54.93 6.32
CA VAL A 335 22.33 56.02 7.30
C VAL A 335 21.52 57.21 6.81
N SER A 336 20.83 57.89 7.73
CA SER A 336 20.00 59.05 7.46
C SER A 336 20.22 60.16 8.49
N GLY A 337 19.98 61.41 8.09
CA GLY A 337 20.10 62.57 8.98
C GLY A 337 20.56 63.82 8.25
N ASP A 338 21.22 64.71 8.97
CA ASP A 338 21.75 65.97 8.45
C ASP A 338 22.82 65.69 7.37
N ALA A 339 22.76 66.44 6.26
CA ALA A 339 23.62 66.20 5.10
C ALA A 339 25.12 66.15 5.44
N GLN A 340 25.58 67.02 6.33
CA GLN A 340 26.98 67.06 6.76
C GLN A 340 27.37 65.83 7.58
N ALA A 341 26.54 65.43 8.55
CA ALA A 341 26.77 64.29 9.42
C ALA A 341 26.78 62.97 8.62
N VAL A 342 25.84 62.81 7.69
CA VAL A 342 25.75 61.62 6.83
C VAL A 342 26.91 61.54 5.83
N HIS A 343 27.34 62.67 5.23
CA HIS A 343 28.53 62.68 4.37
C HIS A 343 29.82 62.36 5.12
N GLN A 344 29.94 62.75 6.40
CA GLN A 344 31.10 62.39 7.22
C GLN A 344 31.22 60.88 7.37
N VAL A 345 30.11 60.18 7.62
CA VAL A 345 30.09 58.71 7.67
C VAL A 345 30.44 58.11 6.31
N ALA A 346 29.89 58.65 5.21
CA ALA A 346 30.20 58.14 3.88
C ALA A 346 31.67 58.31 3.49
N ALA A 347 32.28 59.46 3.77
CA ALA A 347 33.69 59.74 3.46
C ALA A 347 34.63 58.72 4.15
N GLU A 348 34.37 58.38 5.41
CA GLU A 348 35.16 57.38 6.14
C GLU A 348 35.11 55.99 5.47
N PHE A 349 33.95 55.57 4.96
CA PHE A 349 33.81 54.30 4.25
C PHE A 349 34.37 54.36 2.82
N GLU A 350 34.26 55.49 2.14
CA GLU A 350 34.89 55.73 0.83
C GLU A 350 36.42 55.68 0.93
N ASP A 351 37.01 56.28 1.97
CA ASP A 351 38.44 56.21 2.27
C ASP A 351 38.92 54.77 2.52
N ARG A 352 38.02 53.90 2.99
CA ARG A 352 38.24 52.45 3.15
C ARG A 352 37.96 51.65 1.87
N GLY A 353 37.66 52.31 0.75
CA GLY A 353 37.37 51.69 -0.55
C GLY A 353 35.99 51.03 -0.64
N ARG A 354 35.05 51.37 0.24
CA ARG A 354 33.68 50.81 0.26
C ARG A 354 32.75 51.64 -0.61
N LYS A 355 31.75 50.99 -1.20
CA LYS A 355 30.74 51.66 -2.04
C LYS A 355 29.71 52.39 -1.17
N THR A 356 29.40 53.61 -1.57
CA THR A 356 28.34 54.45 -1.01
C THR A 356 27.37 54.84 -2.13
N ARG A 357 26.07 54.95 -1.83
CA ARG A 357 25.05 55.36 -2.81
C ARG A 357 24.01 56.24 -2.16
N ARG A 358 23.81 57.44 -2.70
CA ARG A 358 22.70 58.30 -2.30
C ARG A 358 21.37 57.72 -2.74
N LEU A 359 20.43 57.63 -1.80
CA LEU A 359 19.07 57.21 -2.08
C LEU A 359 18.26 58.40 -2.62
N SER A 360 17.47 58.15 -3.65
CA SER A 360 16.60 59.14 -4.28
C SER A 360 15.33 59.35 -3.46
N VAL A 361 15.49 59.90 -2.25
CA VAL A 361 14.41 60.23 -1.31
C VAL A 361 14.51 61.71 -0.90
N SER A 362 13.37 62.29 -0.56
CA SER A 362 13.23 63.72 -0.25
C SER A 362 13.51 64.08 1.22
N HIS A 363 13.57 63.08 2.11
CA HIS A 363 13.69 63.27 3.56
C HIS A 363 14.65 62.23 4.16
N ALA A 364 15.15 62.51 5.36
CA ALA A 364 15.90 61.55 6.17
C ALA A 364 14.94 60.69 7.03
N PHE A 365 14.32 59.67 6.42
CA PHE A 365 13.45 58.73 7.13
C PHE A 365 14.21 57.89 8.16
N HIS A 366 13.49 57.37 9.17
CA HIS A 366 14.07 56.56 10.26
C HIS A 366 15.18 57.29 11.03
N SER A 367 14.94 58.59 11.30
CA SER A 367 15.90 59.50 11.92
C SER A 367 15.20 60.55 12.78
N GLY A 368 15.96 61.36 13.52
CA GLY A 368 15.41 62.47 14.32
C GLY A 368 14.61 63.48 13.50
N HIS A 369 14.76 63.48 12.17
CA HIS A 369 13.98 64.34 11.28
C HIS A 369 12.49 63.97 11.25
N MET A 370 12.13 62.76 11.70
CA MET A 370 10.74 62.29 11.77
C MET A 370 10.03 62.68 13.07
N ASP A 371 10.73 63.27 14.06
CA ASP A 371 10.19 63.53 15.40
C ASP A 371 8.91 64.39 15.38
N THR A 372 8.75 65.28 14.39
CA THR A 372 7.56 66.12 14.23
C THR A 372 6.32 65.36 13.74
N ALA A 373 6.51 64.23 13.04
CA ALA A 373 5.41 63.38 12.57
C ALA A 373 4.85 62.45 13.67
N LEU A 374 5.67 62.14 14.69
CA LEU A 374 5.38 61.07 15.65
C LEU A 374 4.10 61.30 16.49
N PRO A 375 3.83 62.51 17.02
CA PRO A 375 2.64 62.71 17.85
C PRO A 375 1.32 62.48 17.11
N GLU A 376 1.24 62.90 15.83
CA GLU A 376 0.04 62.67 15.04
C GLU A 376 -0.09 61.19 14.63
N LEU A 377 1.02 60.54 14.27
CA LEU A 377 1.04 59.13 13.94
C LEU A 377 0.59 58.26 15.12
N GLU A 378 1.08 58.56 16.33
CA GLU A 378 0.69 57.87 17.56
C GLU A 378 -0.80 58.08 17.87
N ARG A 379 -1.31 59.31 17.72
CA ARG A 379 -2.73 59.61 17.91
C ARG A 379 -3.61 58.81 16.94
N VAL A 380 -3.25 58.77 15.67
CA VAL A 380 -4.03 58.02 14.66
C VAL A 380 -3.93 56.53 14.88
N ALA A 381 -2.76 56.00 15.23
CA ALA A 381 -2.59 54.58 15.55
C ALA A 381 -3.44 54.17 16.76
N ALA A 382 -3.60 55.04 17.76
CA ALA A 382 -4.48 54.78 18.92
C ALA A 382 -5.99 54.76 18.57
N GLU A 383 -6.37 55.27 17.40
CA GLU A 383 -7.75 55.27 16.89
C GLU A 383 -8.03 54.09 15.95
N CYS A 384 -7.01 53.31 15.57
CA CYS A 384 -7.15 52.16 14.68
C CYS A 384 -7.41 50.88 15.48
N GLU A 385 -8.21 49.98 14.91
CA GLU A 385 -8.44 48.66 15.47
C GLU A 385 -7.39 47.67 14.98
N PHE A 386 -6.69 47.03 15.94
CA PHE A 386 -5.72 45.98 15.68
C PHE A 386 -6.20 44.66 16.30
N GLY A 387 -6.22 43.59 15.51
CA GLY A 387 -6.49 42.22 15.91
C GLY A 387 -5.22 41.37 15.94
N GLU A 388 -5.39 40.07 16.19
CA GLU A 388 -4.29 39.10 16.11
C GLU A 388 -3.99 38.75 14.64
N PRO A 389 -2.72 38.73 14.20
CA PRO A 389 -2.37 38.36 12.84
C PRO A 389 -2.63 36.88 12.56
N ASN A 390 -3.40 36.57 11.51
CA ASN A 390 -3.64 35.18 11.07
C ASN A 390 -2.41 34.55 10.40
N ILE A 391 -1.48 35.39 9.94
CA ILE A 391 -0.21 34.99 9.33
C ILE A 391 0.90 35.74 10.07
N PRO A 392 1.93 35.05 10.61
CA PRO A 392 3.02 35.71 11.32
C PRO A 392 3.67 36.84 10.51
N VAL A 393 3.79 38.03 11.12
CA VAL A 393 4.46 39.20 10.53
C VAL A 393 5.78 39.44 11.27
N ILE A 394 6.86 39.71 10.55
CA ILE A 394 8.15 40.03 11.18
C ILE A 394 8.29 41.55 11.38
N SER A 395 8.55 41.96 12.62
CA SER A 395 8.71 43.35 13.02
C SER A 395 9.98 43.97 12.40
N ASN A 396 9.87 45.17 11.80
CA ASN A 396 11.05 45.92 11.39
C ASN A 396 11.86 46.50 12.55
N ARG A 397 11.35 46.51 13.79
CA ARG A 397 12.07 47.09 14.93
C ARG A 397 12.92 46.05 15.66
N THR A 398 12.43 44.82 15.75
CA THR A 398 13.10 43.74 16.49
C THR A 398 13.72 42.69 15.58
N GLY A 399 13.23 42.55 14.34
CA GLY A 399 13.58 41.43 13.45
C GLY A 399 12.99 40.09 13.90
N GLN A 400 12.08 40.10 14.87
CA GLN A 400 11.38 38.93 15.42
C GLN A 400 9.89 38.96 15.03
N PRO A 401 9.14 37.85 15.21
CA PRO A 401 7.69 37.87 14.99
C PRO A 401 7.02 38.96 15.84
N LEU A 402 6.21 39.78 15.19
CA LEU A 402 5.49 40.89 15.79
C LEU A 402 4.44 40.36 16.77
N THR A 403 4.49 40.81 18.01
CA THR A 403 3.53 40.41 19.04
C THR A 403 2.25 41.24 18.99
N THR A 404 1.12 40.69 19.45
CA THR A 404 -0.15 41.44 19.55
C THR A 404 -0.01 42.67 20.47
N GLU A 405 0.82 42.60 21.51
CA GLU A 405 1.12 43.75 22.38
C GLU A 405 1.85 44.87 21.64
N GLU A 406 2.85 44.52 20.83
CA GLU A 406 3.56 45.50 20.00
C GLU A 406 2.64 46.09 18.92
N LEU A 407 1.85 45.24 18.26
CA LEU A 407 0.94 45.66 17.19
C LEU A 407 -0.14 46.64 17.67
N THR A 408 -0.76 46.35 18.82
CA THR A 408 -1.82 47.18 19.42
C THR A 408 -1.29 48.45 20.10
N SER A 409 0.02 48.56 20.28
CA SER A 409 0.66 49.73 20.88
C SER A 409 0.77 50.87 19.87
N SER A 410 0.06 51.98 20.11
CA SER A 410 0.19 53.19 19.28
C SER A 410 1.64 53.72 19.22
N HIS A 411 2.40 53.56 20.31
CA HIS A 411 3.81 53.92 20.38
C HIS A 411 4.69 53.10 19.44
N TYR A 412 4.30 51.85 19.13
CA TYR A 412 5.05 51.01 18.19
C TYR A 412 5.15 51.69 16.82
N TRP A 413 4.03 52.21 16.30
CA TRP A 413 3.95 52.83 14.98
C TRP A 413 4.69 54.16 14.89
N ALA A 414 4.68 54.96 15.96
CA ALA A 414 5.55 56.13 16.07
C ALA A 414 7.03 55.74 16.03
N ARG A 415 7.43 54.73 16.82
CA ARG A 415 8.81 54.23 16.83
C ARG A 415 9.20 53.57 15.51
N HIS A 416 8.26 52.92 14.82
CA HIS A 416 8.47 52.30 13.51
C HIS A 416 8.86 53.30 12.43
N ALA A 417 8.29 54.51 12.44
CA ALA A 417 8.68 55.59 11.53
C ALA A 417 10.04 56.25 11.89
N ARG A 418 10.53 56.02 13.11
CA ARG A 418 11.67 56.72 13.71
C ARG A 418 12.94 55.88 13.84
N GLU A 419 12.81 54.59 14.13
CA GLU A 419 13.90 53.66 14.44
C GLU A 419 14.38 52.89 13.21
N ALA A 420 15.56 52.28 13.31
CA ALA A 420 16.16 51.54 12.20
C ALA A 420 15.35 50.30 11.80
N VAL A 421 15.20 50.07 10.50
CA VAL A 421 14.57 48.85 9.95
C VAL A 421 15.54 47.66 10.01
N ARG A 422 15.20 46.62 10.75
CA ARG A 422 15.93 45.36 10.97
C ARG A 422 15.56 44.30 9.91
N PHE A 423 15.71 44.64 8.63
CA PHE A 423 15.30 43.76 7.53
C PHE A 423 16.15 42.49 7.45
N HIS A 424 17.47 42.62 7.61
CA HIS A 424 18.42 41.51 7.65
C HIS A 424 18.02 40.45 8.69
N ASP A 425 17.76 40.89 9.92
CA ASP A 425 17.39 40.00 11.02
C ASP A 425 16.01 39.38 10.78
N GLY A 426 15.10 40.12 10.12
CA GLY A 426 13.81 39.58 9.75
C GLY A 426 13.87 38.46 8.71
N ILE A 427 14.74 38.58 7.72
CA ILE A 427 15.01 37.49 6.76
C ILE A 427 15.66 36.30 7.46
N ALA A 428 16.63 36.53 8.35
CA ALA A 428 17.26 35.47 9.14
C ALA A 428 16.23 34.71 10.01
N THR A 429 15.29 35.42 10.64
CA THR A 429 14.19 34.81 11.41
C THR A 429 13.24 34.01 10.51
N ALA A 430 12.90 34.49 9.33
CA ALA A 430 12.06 33.75 8.38
C ALA A 430 12.73 32.45 7.88
N LEU A 431 14.04 32.50 7.59
CA LEU A 431 14.84 31.32 7.23
C LEU A 431 14.91 30.30 8.38
N ALA A 432 15.12 30.79 9.61
CA ALA A 432 15.15 29.95 10.82
C ALA A 432 13.79 29.27 11.09
N ALA A 433 12.67 29.87 10.64
CA ALA A 433 11.33 29.30 10.69
C ALA A 433 11.04 28.28 9.56
N GLY A 434 12.01 27.97 8.69
CA GLY A 434 11.86 26.98 7.61
C GLY A 434 11.34 27.55 6.29
N THR A 435 11.35 28.89 6.12
CA THR A 435 11.01 29.52 4.84
C THR A 435 12.17 29.37 3.86
N ASP A 436 11.92 28.83 2.68
CA ASP A 436 12.94 28.65 1.62
C ASP A 436 12.58 29.36 0.31
N THR A 437 11.33 29.82 0.18
CA THR A 437 10.81 30.49 -1.02
C THR A 437 10.13 31.78 -0.62
N PHE A 438 10.63 32.90 -1.14
CA PHE A 438 10.12 34.25 -0.84
C PHE A 438 9.48 34.87 -2.07
N VAL A 439 8.20 35.20 -2.00
CA VAL A 439 7.46 35.88 -3.06
C VAL A 439 7.39 37.37 -2.78
N GLU A 440 8.00 38.20 -3.62
CA GLU A 440 7.92 39.65 -3.47
C GLU A 440 6.67 40.21 -4.15
N CYS A 441 5.75 40.72 -3.33
CA CYS A 441 4.66 41.57 -3.77
C CYS A 441 5.18 43.01 -3.82
N GLY A 442 5.42 43.50 -5.04
CA GLY A 442 5.97 44.82 -5.27
C GLY A 442 6.01 45.18 -6.76
N PRO A 443 6.37 46.43 -7.08
CA PRO A 443 6.41 46.91 -8.48
C PRO A 443 7.63 46.41 -9.29
N ASP A 444 8.64 45.85 -8.61
CA ASP A 444 9.90 45.36 -9.17
C ASP A 444 10.54 44.31 -8.22
N ASN A 445 11.81 43.94 -8.41
CA ASN A 445 12.52 42.91 -7.63
C ASN A 445 13.43 43.41 -6.47
N THR A 446 13.12 44.58 -5.90
CA THR A 446 14.06 45.27 -5.00
C THR A 446 14.20 44.56 -3.65
N ALA A 447 13.11 44.11 -3.04
CA ALA A 447 13.14 43.37 -1.79
C ALA A 447 13.74 41.98 -1.98
N SER A 448 13.49 41.31 -3.09
CA SER A 448 14.12 40.04 -3.47
C SER A 448 15.64 40.19 -3.57
N ALA A 449 16.12 41.21 -4.28
CA ALA A 449 17.56 41.45 -4.44
C ALA A 449 18.26 41.83 -3.12
N MET A 450 17.53 42.46 -2.20
CA MET A 450 18.01 42.80 -0.86
C MET A 450 18.02 41.57 0.06
N ALA A 451 16.94 40.79 0.07
CA ALA A 451 16.81 39.58 0.86
C ALA A 451 17.81 38.50 0.42
N ALA A 452 18.10 38.39 -0.87
CA ALA A 452 19.12 37.48 -1.38
C ALA A 452 20.53 37.74 -0.81
N GLN A 453 20.84 38.97 -0.40
CA GLN A 453 22.11 39.29 0.26
C GLN A 453 22.14 38.94 1.77
N CYS A 454 20.98 38.63 2.34
CA CYS A 454 20.83 38.20 3.74
C CYS A 454 20.94 36.69 3.91
N VAL A 455 20.83 35.93 2.81
CA VAL A 455 20.83 34.46 2.84
C VAL A 455 22.26 33.93 2.96
N PRO A 456 22.57 33.09 3.96
CA PRO A 456 23.86 32.40 4.04
C PRO A 456 24.04 31.41 2.88
N ASP A 457 25.29 31.24 2.40
CA ASP A 457 25.60 30.29 1.31
C ASP A 457 25.19 28.83 1.62
N GLU A 458 25.11 28.48 2.91
CA GLU A 458 24.77 27.16 3.43
C GLU A 458 23.26 26.85 3.39
N GLN A 459 22.39 27.86 3.22
CA GLN A 459 20.94 27.71 3.25
C GLN A 459 20.29 28.43 2.06
N PRO A 460 20.37 27.89 0.83
CA PRO A 460 19.89 28.57 -0.37
C PRO A 460 18.37 28.79 -0.31
N ALA A 461 17.93 30.02 -0.62
CA ALA A 461 16.52 30.39 -0.73
C ALA A 461 16.19 30.92 -2.13
N THR A 462 14.97 30.68 -2.60
CA THR A 462 14.48 31.16 -3.89
C THR A 462 13.68 32.44 -3.71
N PHE A 463 13.97 33.46 -4.52
CA PHE A 463 13.23 34.73 -4.52
C PHE A 463 12.44 34.90 -5.82
N VAL A 464 11.14 35.16 -5.68
CA VAL A 464 10.18 35.19 -6.78
C VAL A 464 9.48 36.56 -6.80
N PRO A 465 9.96 37.54 -7.57
CA PRO A 465 9.26 38.80 -7.74
C PRO A 465 8.01 38.61 -8.59
N THR A 466 6.85 39.11 -8.13
CA THR A 466 5.59 39.04 -8.90
C THR A 466 5.62 39.94 -10.12
N LEU A 467 6.33 41.08 -10.04
CA LEU A 467 6.55 42.01 -11.13
C LEU A 467 8.04 42.33 -11.25
N HIS A 468 8.52 42.58 -12.46
CA HIS A 468 9.91 42.97 -12.70
C HIS A 468 10.02 43.86 -13.94
N SER A 469 10.72 44.99 -13.85
CA SER A 469 11.04 45.82 -15.02
C SER A 469 12.22 45.22 -15.79
N GLN A 470 11.98 44.54 -16.93
CA GLN A 470 13.09 44.04 -17.74
C GLN A 470 13.99 45.21 -18.21
N THR A 471 15.30 45.04 -17.99
CA THR A 471 16.46 45.86 -18.43
C THR A 471 16.62 47.30 -17.89
N ARG A 472 17.56 47.45 -16.94
CA ARG A 472 18.39 48.67 -16.81
C ARG A 472 19.57 48.61 -17.80
N GLN A 473 19.29 48.71 -19.10
CA GLN A 473 20.28 49.23 -20.05
C GLN A 473 20.12 50.76 -20.05
N PRO A 474 21.15 51.55 -19.71
CA PRO A 474 21.04 53.01 -19.72
C PRO A 474 20.66 53.49 -21.14
N GLY A 475 19.44 54.02 -21.30
CA GLY A 475 18.98 54.61 -22.57
C GLY A 475 17.94 53.81 -23.37
N GLN A 476 17.45 52.65 -22.88
CA GLN A 476 16.25 52.00 -23.43
C GLN A 476 15.15 51.97 -22.37
N SER A 477 14.02 52.62 -22.65
CA SER A 477 12.77 52.40 -21.92
C SER A 477 12.27 50.99 -22.27
N GLY A 478 12.74 49.98 -21.54
CA GLY A 478 12.25 48.62 -21.67
C GLY A 478 10.74 48.59 -21.41
N LYS A 479 9.97 48.05 -22.36
CA LYS A 479 8.54 47.81 -22.17
C LYS A 479 8.40 46.78 -21.05
N THR A 480 7.69 47.13 -19.97
CA THR A 480 7.37 46.14 -18.94
C THR A 480 6.27 45.24 -19.51
N ASP A 481 6.22 43.98 -19.08
CA ASP A 481 5.14 43.05 -19.41
C ASP A 481 4.69 42.44 -18.09
N GLU A 482 3.84 43.17 -17.37
CA GLU A 482 3.35 42.78 -16.04
C GLU A 482 2.60 41.44 -16.07
N PRO A 483 1.71 41.16 -17.06
CA PRO A 483 1.07 39.85 -17.20
C PRO A 483 2.08 38.70 -17.32
N ALA A 484 3.10 38.83 -18.18
CA ALA A 484 4.11 37.80 -18.34
C ALA A 484 4.98 37.64 -17.08
N ALA A 485 5.31 38.74 -16.39
CA ALA A 485 6.06 38.70 -15.12
C ALA A 485 5.28 37.94 -14.04
N PHE A 486 3.99 38.24 -13.88
CA PHE A 486 3.14 37.58 -12.90
C PHE A 486 2.95 36.08 -13.21
N ALA A 487 2.67 35.73 -14.47
CA ALA A 487 2.60 34.33 -14.90
C ALA A 487 3.95 33.60 -14.71
N THR A 488 5.08 34.30 -14.89
CA THR A 488 6.42 33.73 -14.65
C THR A 488 6.66 33.48 -13.17
N ALA A 489 6.14 34.32 -12.28
CA ALA A 489 6.20 34.10 -10.83
C ALA A 489 5.44 32.82 -10.45
N LEU A 490 4.23 32.63 -10.96
CA LEU A 490 3.44 31.41 -10.75
C LEU A 490 4.14 30.16 -11.33
N GLY A 491 4.72 30.28 -12.52
CA GLY A 491 5.52 29.21 -13.13
C GLY A 491 6.76 28.86 -12.30
N THR A 492 7.41 29.85 -11.70
CA THR A 492 8.56 29.65 -10.80
C THR A 492 8.12 28.92 -9.53
N LEU A 493 7.03 29.35 -8.88
CA LEU A 493 6.44 28.67 -7.72
C LEU A 493 6.07 27.22 -8.02
N HIS A 494 5.52 26.96 -9.22
CA HIS A 494 5.24 25.60 -9.66
C HIS A 494 6.50 24.75 -9.75
N THR A 495 7.57 25.30 -10.31
CA THR A 495 8.84 24.58 -10.43
C THR A 495 9.51 24.32 -9.07
N THR A 496 9.36 25.20 -8.08
CA THR A 496 9.95 25.01 -6.74
C THR A 496 9.17 24.05 -5.84
N GLY A 497 8.04 23.52 -6.31
CA GLY A 497 7.29 22.47 -5.61
C GLY A 497 5.87 22.87 -5.25
N HIS A 498 5.56 24.16 -5.17
CA HIS A 498 4.22 24.65 -4.85
C HIS A 498 3.23 24.40 -5.99
N GLN A 499 1.93 24.41 -5.68
CA GLN A 499 0.87 24.19 -6.67
C GLN A 499 -0.07 25.39 -6.66
N PRO A 500 0.17 26.40 -7.52
CA PRO A 500 -0.85 27.40 -7.80
C PRO A 500 -2.14 26.72 -8.27
N ASP A 501 -3.29 27.26 -7.88
CA ASP A 501 -4.58 26.82 -8.36
C ASP A 501 -4.79 27.25 -9.81
N TRP A 502 -4.39 26.36 -10.71
CA TRP A 502 -4.52 26.57 -12.14
C TRP A 502 -5.98 26.54 -12.62
N HIS A 503 -6.90 25.92 -11.90
CA HIS A 503 -8.31 25.98 -12.27
C HIS A 503 -8.83 27.41 -12.09
N THR A 504 -8.51 28.04 -10.95
CA THR A 504 -8.84 29.45 -10.71
C THR A 504 -8.11 30.39 -11.69
N PHE A 505 -6.89 30.06 -12.11
CA PHE A 505 -6.17 30.85 -13.13
C PHE A 505 -6.89 30.88 -14.51
N TYR A 506 -7.45 29.74 -14.94
CA TYR A 506 -8.17 29.62 -16.23
C TYR A 506 -9.67 29.93 -16.14
N THR A 507 -10.19 30.24 -14.94
CA THR A 507 -11.62 30.55 -14.75
C THR A 507 -12.01 31.82 -15.52
N GLY A 508 -13.13 31.77 -16.24
CA GLY A 508 -13.62 32.89 -17.06
C GLY A 508 -12.93 33.04 -18.42
N THR A 509 -12.11 32.06 -18.83
CA THR A 509 -11.50 31.95 -20.17
C THR A 509 -12.27 30.93 -21.02
N ASP A 510 -12.21 31.06 -22.34
CA ASP A 510 -12.77 30.08 -23.29
C ASP A 510 -11.79 28.90 -23.54
N ALA A 511 -10.89 28.60 -22.59
CA ALA A 511 -9.88 27.56 -22.74
C ALA A 511 -10.44 26.17 -22.37
N HIS A 512 -10.32 25.21 -23.28
CA HIS A 512 -10.88 23.87 -23.12
C HIS A 512 -9.78 22.79 -23.13
N PRO A 513 -9.99 21.65 -22.45
CA PRO A 513 -9.08 20.51 -22.55
C PRO A 513 -8.95 19.97 -23.98
N VAL A 514 -7.72 19.78 -24.45
CA VAL A 514 -7.39 19.26 -25.78
C VAL A 514 -6.50 18.01 -25.70
N LEU A 515 -6.49 17.20 -26.76
CA LEU A 515 -5.62 16.04 -26.84
C LEU A 515 -4.18 16.48 -27.13
N LEU A 516 -3.33 16.42 -26.11
CA LEU A 516 -1.89 16.63 -26.24
C LEU A 516 -1.13 15.30 -26.36
N PRO A 517 0.14 15.32 -26.82
CA PRO A 517 0.99 14.14 -26.83
C PRO A 517 1.03 13.42 -25.46
N THR A 518 1.23 12.11 -25.50
CA THR A 518 1.39 11.28 -24.29
C THR A 518 2.78 11.49 -23.68
N TYR A 519 2.97 10.97 -22.46
CA TYR A 519 4.25 11.03 -21.75
C TYR A 519 5.40 10.41 -22.59
N ALA A 520 6.54 11.08 -22.63
CA ALA A 520 7.77 10.61 -23.27
C ALA A 520 8.50 9.62 -22.35
N PHE A 521 8.00 8.37 -22.32
CA PHE A 521 8.64 7.30 -21.57
C PHE A 521 10.09 7.12 -22.01
N GLN A 522 10.99 7.07 -21.03
CA GLN A 522 12.41 6.81 -21.24
C GLN A 522 12.59 5.28 -21.35
N HIS A 523 12.18 4.73 -22.49
CA HIS A 523 12.18 3.28 -22.71
C HIS A 523 13.59 2.70 -22.51
N GLN A 524 13.66 1.70 -21.65
CA GLN A 524 14.78 0.76 -21.62
C GLN A 524 14.25 -0.58 -22.08
N HIS A 525 15.11 -1.38 -22.70
CA HIS A 525 14.76 -2.72 -23.10
C HIS A 525 14.69 -3.60 -21.85
N TYR A 526 13.47 -3.75 -21.31
CA TYR A 526 13.20 -4.70 -20.24
C TYR A 526 12.76 -6.00 -20.90
N TRP A 527 13.74 -6.87 -21.11
CA TRP A 527 13.54 -8.19 -21.66
C TRP A 527 14.38 -9.16 -20.84
N ILE A 528 13.80 -10.30 -20.49
CA ILE A 528 14.57 -11.37 -19.86
C ILE A 528 15.32 -12.07 -20.99
N ASP A 529 16.51 -11.55 -21.29
CA ASP A 529 17.45 -12.27 -22.14
C ASP A 529 17.84 -13.55 -21.39
N ALA A 530 17.34 -14.70 -21.84
CA ALA A 530 17.87 -15.99 -21.40
C ALA A 530 19.34 -16.05 -21.84
N ALA A 531 20.26 -15.69 -20.95
CA ALA A 531 21.67 -15.64 -21.28
C ALA A 531 22.57 -16.08 -20.11
N PRO A 532 23.67 -16.80 -20.42
CA PRO A 532 24.46 -17.59 -19.49
C PRO A 532 25.28 -16.75 -18.51
N THR A 533 25.39 -17.28 -17.29
CA THR A 533 26.45 -17.14 -16.27
C THR A 533 27.39 -15.92 -16.27
N LEU A 534 27.43 -15.28 -15.10
CA LEU A 534 28.58 -14.65 -14.42
C LEU A 534 29.18 -13.36 -15.03
N ASN A 535 29.30 -12.36 -14.13
CA ASN A 535 30.05 -11.10 -14.20
C ASN A 535 29.42 -9.92 -14.96
N ASN A 536 28.69 -9.06 -14.22
CA ASN A 536 29.15 -7.70 -13.87
C ASN A 536 28.05 -6.94 -13.12
N GLY A 537 28.43 -6.28 -12.01
CA GLY A 537 27.53 -5.77 -10.97
C GLY A 537 26.69 -4.52 -11.30
N PRO A 538 25.73 -4.16 -10.42
CA PRO A 538 24.82 -3.05 -10.63
C PRO A 538 25.43 -1.71 -10.19
N SER A 539 25.15 -0.66 -10.97
CA SER A 539 25.41 0.74 -10.63
C SER A 539 24.60 1.16 -9.40
N ARG A 540 25.31 1.20 -8.26
CA ARG A 540 24.89 1.42 -6.88
C ARG A 540 25.28 2.84 -6.40
N GLY A 541 24.67 3.88 -6.97
CA GLY A 541 25.17 5.26 -6.84
C GLY A 541 24.76 6.05 -5.59
N ASN A 542 23.50 5.98 -5.15
CA ASN A 542 23.00 6.86 -4.06
C ASN A 542 22.16 6.17 -2.97
N GLU A 543 21.60 4.97 -3.20
CA GLU A 543 21.03 4.16 -2.10
C GLU A 543 22.12 3.68 -1.13
N PHE A 544 23.39 3.65 -1.57
CA PHE A 544 24.51 3.13 -0.79
C PHE A 544 24.94 4.04 0.35
N ALA A 545 24.75 5.35 0.22
CA ALA A 545 25.15 6.30 1.26
C ALA A 545 24.15 6.32 2.42
N ASP A 546 22.84 6.33 2.11
CA ASP A 546 21.77 6.24 3.11
C ASP A 546 21.73 4.86 3.77
N ASP A 547 21.94 3.78 2.99
CA ASP A 547 22.07 2.44 3.55
C ASP A 547 23.34 2.31 4.41
N ALA A 548 24.48 2.88 3.99
CA ALA A 548 25.72 2.82 4.78
C ALA A 548 25.59 3.58 6.10
N LEU A 549 24.99 4.78 6.10
CA LEU A 549 24.76 5.54 7.32
C LEU A 549 23.76 4.83 8.24
N ARG A 550 22.63 4.35 7.70
CA ARG A 550 21.65 3.57 8.46
C ARG A 550 22.28 2.31 9.04
N ASN A 551 23.08 1.58 8.27
CA ASN A 551 23.80 0.39 8.74
C ASN A 551 24.83 0.72 9.82
N ALA A 552 25.57 1.82 9.69
CA ALA A 552 26.54 2.26 10.69
C ALA A 552 25.84 2.68 12.01
N VAL A 553 24.71 3.39 11.93
CA VAL A 553 23.90 3.77 13.10
C VAL A 553 23.30 2.54 13.76
N THR A 554 22.63 1.66 13.01
CA THR A 554 22.00 0.45 13.56
C THR A 554 22.99 -0.57 14.13
N ALA A 555 24.21 -0.64 13.57
CA ALA A 555 25.33 -1.42 14.10
C ALA A 555 26.09 -0.72 15.24
N GLU A 556 25.63 0.47 15.66
CA GLU A 556 26.19 1.29 16.74
C GLU A 556 27.67 1.65 16.56
N LYS A 557 28.11 1.71 15.30
CA LYS A 557 29.50 2.04 14.93
C LYS A 557 29.71 3.54 14.90
N THR A 558 29.85 4.11 16.09
CA THR A 558 29.98 5.56 16.32
C THR A 558 31.04 6.24 15.44
N ASP A 559 32.21 5.60 15.28
CA ASP A 559 33.30 6.15 14.44
C ASP A 559 32.95 6.13 12.94
N GLU A 560 32.29 5.07 12.46
CA GLU A 560 31.85 4.94 11.07
C GLU A 560 30.74 5.95 10.76
N VAL A 561 29.83 6.19 11.70
CA VAL A 561 28.82 7.26 11.60
C VAL A 561 29.48 8.64 11.54
N ALA A 562 30.48 8.90 12.39
CA ALA A 562 31.20 10.17 12.39
C ALA A 562 31.94 10.43 11.07
N ASP A 563 32.53 9.38 10.49
CA ASP A 563 33.26 9.44 9.23
C ASP A 563 32.31 9.63 8.04
N LEU A 564 31.17 8.92 8.01
CA LEU A 564 30.14 9.06 6.97
C LEU A 564 29.47 10.45 7.00
N LEU A 565 29.30 11.04 8.18
CA LEU A 565 28.76 12.39 8.37
C LEU A 565 29.82 13.51 8.29
N ALA A 566 31.09 13.16 8.02
CA ALA A 566 32.23 14.08 7.95
C ALA A 566 32.36 14.99 9.19
N LEU A 567 32.09 14.47 10.39
CA LEU A 567 32.09 15.27 11.62
C LEU A 567 33.51 15.59 12.14
N PRO A 568 33.76 16.84 12.59
CA PRO A 568 34.97 17.22 13.29
C PRO A 568 35.25 16.35 14.53
N ALA A 569 36.54 16.18 14.86
CA ALA A 569 37.00 15.30 15.94
C ALA A 569 36.38 15.66 17.31
N GLU A 570 36.05 16.93 17.52
CA GLU A 570 35.46 17.48 18.73
C GLU A 570 34.01 17.00 18.95
N LEU A 571 33.26 16.70 17.89
CA LEU A 571 31.86 16.26 17.94
C LEU A 571 31.69 14.74 18.02
N ARG A 572 32.75 13.96 17.79
CA ARG A 572 32.72 12.49 17.84
C ARG A 572 32.32 11.96 19.22
N SER A 573 32.74 12.65 20.29
CA SER A 573 32.42 12.29 21.67
C SER A 573 30.92 12.37 22.00
N ASN A 574 30.16 13.24 21.31
CA ASN A 574 28.72 13.38 21.51
C ASN A 574 27.95 12.21 20.90
N LEU A 575 28.45 11.65 19.79
CA LEU A 575 27.83 10.51 19.12
C LEU A 575 27.83 9.23 19.97
N THR A 576 28.81 9.05 20.86
CA THR A 576 28.87 7.87 21.75
C THR A 576 27.63 7.72 22.64
N SER A 577 26.98 8.84 23.00
CA SER A 577 25.73 8.83 23.76
C SER A 577 24.48 8.80 22.88
N LEU A 578 24.55 9.36 21.67
CA LEU A 578 23.40 9.57 20.79
C LEU A 578 23.14 8.39 19.86
N VAL A 579 24.19 7.77 19.32
CA VAL A 579 24.11 6.66 18.34
C VAL A 579 23.29 5.48 18.88
N PRO A 580 23.43 5.02 20.15
CA PRO A 580 22.58 3.96 20.68
C PRO A 580 21.09 4.33 20.72
N HIS A 581 20.76 5.61 20.99
CA HIS A 581 19.38 6.09 21.00
C HIS A 581 18.80 6.17 19.58
N MET A 582 19.60 6.65 18.62
CA MET A 582 19.22 6.66 17.20
C MET A 582 19.06 5.24 16.66
N ALA A 583 19.98 4.32 17.01
CA ALA A 583 19.90 2.92 16.65
C ALA A 583 18.62 2.27 17.20
N ALA A 584 18.29 2.53 18.47
CA ALA A 584 17.05 2.07 19.08
C ALA A 584 15.81 2.67 18.39
N TRP A 585 15.86 3.96 18.02
CA TRP A 585 14.78 4.63 17.30
C TRP A 585 14.58 4.06 15.89
N TYR A 586 15.65 3.83 15.13
CA TYR A 586 15.62 3.22 13.80
C TYR A 586 15.10 1.78 13.86
N ARG A 587 15.65 0.95 14.76
CA ARG A 587 15.18 -0.43 14.97
C ARG A 587 13.70 -0.48 15.33
N ARG A 588 13.20 0.49 16.12
CA ARG A 588 11.78 0.62 16.45
C ARG A 588 10.94 0.95 15.22
N HIS A 589 11.33 1.95 14.44
CA HIS A 589 10.59 2.36 13.24
C HIS A 589 10.60 1.28 12.16
N GLU A 590 11.72 0.60 11.97
CA GLU A 590 11.85 -0.51 11.03
C GLU A 590 10.99 -1.71 11.46
N ALA A 591 10.99 -2.03 12.77
CA ALA A 591 10.11 -3.05 13.32
C ALA A 591 8.63 -2.68 13.18
N GLU A 592 8.25 -1.42 13.41
CA GLU A 592 6.86 -0.97 13.25
C GLU A 592 6.41 -0.97 11.78
N ALA A 593 7.29 -0.56 10.86
CA ALA A 593 7.04 -0.64 9.43
C ALA A 593 6.86 -2.10 8.98
N ALA A 594 7.78 -3.00 9.36
CA ALA A 594 7.68 -4.43 9.06
C ALA A 594 6.43 -5.06 9.68
N LEU A 595 6.14 -4.75 10.95
CA LEU A 595 4.98 -5.30 11.66
C LEU A 595 3.66 -4.84 11.02
N SER A 596 3.58 -3.62 10.50
CA SER A 596 2.36 -3.11 9.84
C SER A 596 1.89 -4.01 8.68
N GLU A 597 2.82 -4.77 8.08
CA GLU A 597 2.52 -5.69 7.00
C GLU A 597 2.21 -7.12 7.49
N TRP A 598 2.42 -7.43 8.77
CA TRP A 598 2.35 -8.78 9.33
C TRP A 598 1.14 -9.06 10.22
N LEU A 599 0.29 -8.07 10.47
CA LEU A 599 -0.86 -8.18 11.37
C LEU A 599 -2.14 -8.59 10.62
N TYR A 600 -2.74 -9.69 11.08
CA TYR A 600 -4.00 -10.21 10.54
C TYR A 600 -5.01 -10.48 11.64
N ASP A 601 -6.28 -10.31 11.29
CA ASP A 601 -7.41 -10.64 12.14
C ASP A 601 -8.43 -11.47 11.35
N GLU A 602 -9.37 -12.09 12.04
CA GLU A 602 -10.52 -12.74 11.41
C GLU A 602 -11.74 -11.85 11.46
N HIS A 603 -12.53 -11.87 10.40
CA HIS A 603 -13.84 -11.22 10.38
C HIS A 603 -14.87 -12.10 9.69
N TRP A 604 -16.14 -11.88 10.03
CA TRP A 604 -17.27 -12.64 9.53
C TRP A 604 -18.18 -11.75 8.70
N GLU A 605 -18.47 -12.14 7.47
CA GLU A 605 -19.27 -11.36 6.54
C GLU A 605 -20.63 -12.05 6.30
N PRO A 606 -21.75 -11.29 6.24
CA PRO A 606 -23.03 -11.87 5.87
C PRO A 606 -23.01 -12.28 4.39
N ALA A 607 -23.34 -13.54 4.13
CA ALA A 607 -23.45 -14.09 2.78
C ALA A 607 -24.92 -14.38 2.44
N PRO A 608 -25.41 -13.99 1.25
CA PRO A 608 -26.76 -14.35 0.85
C PRO A 608 -26.90 -15.88 0.71
N PRO A 609 -28.10 -16.43 0.89
CA PRO A 609 -28.35 -17.84 0.63
C PRO A 609 -28.08 -18.14 -0.86
N PRO A 610 -27.47 -19.29 -1.18
CA PRO A 610 -27.14 -19.64 -2.56
C PRO A 610 -28.40 -19.67 -3.44
N THR A 611 -28.34 -19.01 -4.59
CA THR A 611 -29.47 -18.95 -5.52
C THR A 611 -29.62 -20.28 -6.25
N GLY A 612 -30.55 -21.10 -5.78
CA GLY A 612 -30.98 -22.33 -6.45
C GLY A 612 -30.90 -23.55 -5.55
N SER A 613 -31.95 -23.80 -4.76
CA SER A 613 -32.19 -25.11 -4.19
C SER A 613 -33.60 -25.58 -4.55
N SER A 614 -33.67 -26.55 -5.45
CA SER A 614 -34.64 -27.62 -5.31
C SER A 614 -33.81 -28.84 -4.96
N SER A 615 -33.82 -29.28 -3.70
CA SER A 615 -33.37 -30.63 -3.37
C SER A 615 -34.10 -31.59 -4.32
N SER A 616 -33.37 -32.48 -5.00
CA SER A 616 -33.99 -33.69 -5.54
C SER A 616 -34.68 -34.37 -4.37
N SER A 617 -36.01 -34.45 -4.35
CA SER A 617 -36.69 -35.17 -3.28
C SER A 617 -36.27 -36.64 -3.36
N GLY A 618 -35.39 -37.09 -2.46
CA GLY A 618 -34.85 -38.46 -2.46
C GLY A 618 -33.38 -38.64 -2.06
N ASP A 619 -32.61 -37.58 -1.83
CA ASP A 619 -31.21 -37.71 -1.41
C ASP A 619 -31.09 -38.08 0.09
N ARG A 620 -30.40 -39.20 0.38
CA ARG A 620 -30.21 -39.74 1.74
C ARG A 620 -28.92 -39.24 2.37
N TRP A 621 -29.02 -38.73 3.59
CA TRP A 621 -27.90 -38.20 4.38
C TRP A 621 -27.68 -39.03 5.64
N LEU A 622 -26.42 -39.18 6.04
CA LEU A 622 -26.04 -39.87 7.27
C LEU A 622 -25.64 -38.85 8.33
N LEU A 623 -26.37 -38.81 9.44
CA LEU A 623 -26.03 -38.01 10.62
C LEU A 623 -25.32 -38.89 11.66
N LEU A 624 -24.04 -38.61 11.86
CA LEU A 624 -23.17 -39.24 12.84
C LEU A 624 -23.22 -38.46 14.15
N ALA A 625 -23.84 -39.07 15.16
CA ALA A 625 -23.96 -38.50 16.50
C ALA A 625 -22.77 -38.93 17.35
N ALA A 626 -21.86 -38.01 17.66
CA ALA A 626 -20.71 -38.29 18.53
C ALA A 626 -21.09 -38.31 20.03
N SER A 627 -22.20 -37.67 20.39
CA SER A 627 -22.75 -37.65 21.74
C SER A 627 -24.27 -37.48 21.72
N ASP A 628 -24.88 -37.40 22.90
CA ASP A 628 -26.30 -37.08 23.10
C ASP A 628 -26.55 -35.55 23.16
N ASP A 629 -25.64 -34.72 22.64
CA ASP A 629 -25.80 -33.27 22.67
C ASP A 629 -27.05 -32.79 21.91
N PRO A 630 -27.79 -31.79 22.43
CA PRO A 630 -28.99 -31.24 21.78
C PRO A 630 -28.79 -30.80 20.32
N VAL A 631 -27.58 -30.43 19.90
CA VAL A 631 -27.26 -30.06 18.52
C VAL A 631 -27.54 -31.20 17.54
N VAL A 632 -27.40 -32.45 17.96
CA VAL A 632 -27.68 -33.62 17.12
C VAL A 632 -29.16 -33.71 16.81
N ASP A 633 -30.02 -33.61 17.83
CA ASP A 633 -31.47 -33.65 17.68
C ASP A 633 -32.01 -32.42 16.95
N ALA A 634 -31.40 -31.26 17.17
CA ALA A 634 -31.74 -30.02 16.46
C ALA A 634 -31.39 -30.10 14.98
N THR A 635 -30.19 -30.59 14.65
CA THR A 635 -29.73 -30.83 13.27
C THR A 635 -30.64 -31.81 12.54
N ALA A 636 -30.95 -32.97 13.13
CA ALA A 636 -31.84 -33.94 12.52
C ALA A 636 -33.23 -33.33 12.20
N ARG A 637 -33.83 -32.65 13.19
CA ARG A 637 -35.15 -32.03 13.02
C ARG A 637 -35.17 -30.94 11.94
N ALA A 638 -34.12 -30.14 11.85
CA ALA A 638 -34.03 -29.10 10.83
C ALA A 638 -33.97 -29.69 9.40
N LEU A 639 -33.21 -30.77 9.22
CA LEU A 639 -33.09 -31.47 7.94
C LEU A 639 -34.38 -32.21 7.56
N GLU A 640 -35.00 -32.92 8.51
CA GLU A 640 -36.28 -33.60 8.31
C GLU A 640 -37.40 -32.61 7.97
N ALA A 641 -37.44 -31.44 8.62
CA ALA A 641 -38.41 -30.38 8.34
C ALA A 641 -38.27 -29.82 6.91
N ALA A 642 -37.06 -29.84 6.34
CA ALA A 642 -36.79 -29.46 4.97
C ALA A 642 -37.02 -30.59 3.94
N GLY A 643 -37.48 -31.76 4.39
CA GLY A 643 -37.75 -32.91 3.52
C GLY A 643 -36.51 -33.72 3.11
N VAL A 644 -35.40 -33.57 3.83
CA VAL A 644 -34.18 -34.39 3.65
C VAL A 644 -34.35 -35.71 4.40
N ASP A 645 -34.08 -36.84 3.74
CA ASP A 645 -34.10 -38.15 4.38
C ASP A 645 -32.79 -38.37 5.15
N VAL A 646 -32.85 -38.34 6.48
CA VAL A 646 -31.69 -38.44 7.37
C VAL A 646 -31.73 -39.74 8.15
N GLU A 647 -30.66 -40.51 8.06
CA GLU A 647 -30.44 -41.65 8.95
C GLU A 647 -29.45 -41.29 10.05
N ARG A 648 -29.85 -41.51 11.31
CA ARG A 648 -28.98 -41.25 12.46
C ARG A 648 -28.24 -42.52 12.87
N THR A 649 -26.91 -42.41 13.02
CA THR A 649 -26.06 -43.46 13.56
C THR A 649 -25.17 -42.87 14.66
N ALA A 650 -25.04 -43.56 15.80
CA ALA A 650 -24.13 -43.15 16.86
C ALA A 650 -22.68 -43.49 16.47
N VAL A 651 -21.76 -42.56 16.69
CA VAL A 651 -20.32 -42.83 16.64
C VAL A 651 -19.95 -43.45 17.98
N ALA A 652 -20.01 -44.78 18.04
CA ALA A 652 -19.57 -45.53 19.22
C ALA A 652 -18.07 -45.33 19.47
N THR A 653 -17.57 -45.84 20.61
CA THR A 653 -16.14 -45.81 20.94
C THR A 653 -15.27 -46.48 19.87
N ASP A 654 -15.84 -47.46 19.18
CA ASP A 654 -15.29 -48.07 17.96
C ASP A 654 -15.94 -47.41 16.73
N PRO A 655 -15.16 -46.79 15.81
CA PRO A 655 -15.72 -46.22 14.59
C PRO A 655 -16.20 -47.28 13.58
N ALA A 656 -15.79 -48.55 13.72
CA ALA A 656 -16.07 -49.61 12.74
C ALA A 656 -17.55 -49.77 12.34
N PRO A 657 -18.55 -49.65 13.23
CA PRO A 657 -19.97 -49.74 12.84
C PRO A 657 -20.43 -48.54 12.01
N ALA A 658 -19.97 -47.33 12.32
CA ALA A 658 -20.26 -46.13 11.53
C ALA A 658 -19.60 -46.22 10.15
N VAL A 659 -18.36 -46.72 10.13
CA VAL A 659 -17.59 -47.02 8.92
C VAL A 659 -18.31 -48.05 8.04
N ALA A 660 -18.72 -49.19 8.61
CA ALA A 660 -19.46 -50.21 7.89
C ALA A 660 -20.80 -49.70 7.34
N ARG A 661 -21.45 -48.74 8.02
CA ARG A 661 -22.69 -48.12 7.55
C ARG A 661 -22.45 -47.20 6.36
N ILE A 662 -21.35 -46.45 6.36
CA ILE A 662 -20.91 -45.61 5.24
C ILE A 662 -20.58 -46.48 4.02
N GLU A 663 -19.94 -47.63 4.22
CA GLU A 663 -19.59 -48.57 3.14
C GLU A 663 -20.79 -49.33 2.57
N ALA A 664 -21.83 -49.56 3.37
CA ALA A 664 -22.97 -50.39 2.98
C ALA A 664 -23.87 -49.76 1.90
N GLU A 665 -23.96 -48.43 1.85
CA GLU A 665 -24.91 -47.69 0.99
C GLU A 665 -24.30 -46.38 0.48
N ARG A 666 -24.85 -45.84 -0.62
CA ARG A 666 -24.40 -44.55 -1.17
C ARG A 666 -25.14 -43.40 -0.48
N TRP A 667 -24.39 -42.49 0.14
CA TRP A 667 -24.88 -41.29 0.82
C TRP A 667 -24.63 -40.03 0.00
N ALA A 668 -25.58 -39.09 0.03
CA ALA A 668 -25.43 -37.76 -0.56
C ALA A 668 -24.37 -36.93 0.18
N GLY A 669 -24.33 -37.07 1.51
CA GLY A 669 -23.32 -36.49 2.38
C GLY A 669 -23.37 -37.08 3.78
N VAL A 670 -22.30 -36.87 4.55
CA VAL A 670 -22.19 -37.31 5.94
C VAL A 670 -22.01 -36.10 6.85
N LEU A 671 -22.80 -36.00 7.92
CA LEU A 671 -22.69 -34.95 8.93
C LEU A 671 -22.16 -35.52 10.24
N LEU A 672 -21.16 -34.90 10.84
CA LEU A 672 -20.76 -35.13 12.23
C LEU A 672 -21.31 -34.02 13.12
N ALA A 673 -22.05 -34.39 14.15
CA ALA A 673 -22.57 -33.47 15.15
C ALA A 673 -22.32 -33.99 16.57
N GLY A 674 -22.10 -33.07 17.51
CA GLY A 674 -21.92 -33.37 18.93
C GLY A 674 -20.51 -33.82 19.35
N ALA A 675 -19.50 -33.63 18.50
CA ALA A 675 -18.12 -33.94 18.84
C ALA A 675 -17.56 -32.98 19.90
N PHE A 676 -16.77 -33.48 20.84
CA PHE A 676 -16.11 -32.73 21.92
C PHE A 676 -17.07 -31.91 22.79
N THR A 677 -18.24 -32.46 23.10
CA THR A 677 -19.31 -31.84 23.92
C THR A 677 -19.16 -32.12 25.42
N HIS A 678 -18.05 -32.73 25.83
CA HIS A 678 -17.77 -33.08 27.23
C HIS A 678 -17.60 -31.85 28.13
N GLU A 679 -17.94 -31.97 29.41
CA GLU A 679 -17.63 -30.95 30.43
C GLU A 679 -16.11 -30.71 30.51
N ASP A 680 -15.68 -29.53 30.99
CA ASP A 680 -14.29 -29.02 31.02
C ASP A 680 -13.23 -29.93 31.68
N SER A 681 -13.60 -31.10 32.22
CA SER A 681 -12.76 -32.05 32.96
C SER A 681 -12.59 -33.41 32.28
N CYS A 682 -12.39 -33.43 30.96
CA CYS A 682 -12.13 -34.65 30.19
C CYS A 682 -10.65 -35.06 30.26
N ALA A 683 -10.36 -36.37 30.33
CA ALA A 683 -8.98 -36.86 30.35
C ALA A 683 -8.30 -36.66 28.98
N PRO A 684 -6.99 -36.36 28.90
CA PRO A 684 -6.29 -36.17 27.62
C PRO A 684 -6.45 -37.34 26.64
N SER A 685 -6.43 -38.57 27.17
CA SER A 685 -6.63 -39.80 26.42
C SER A 685 -8.04 -39.92 25.81
N GLU A 686 -9.06 -39.33 26.44
CA GLU A 686 -10.44 -39.34 25.93
C GLU A 686 -10.60 -38.38 24.75
N LEU A 687 -10.03 -37.17 24.87
CA LEU A 687 -9.98 -36.19 23.77
C LEU A 687 -9.17 -36.72 22.58
N ALA A 688 -8.03 -37.36 22.84
CA ALA A 688 -7.22 -37.98 21.80
C ALA A 688 -7.98 -39.12 21.10
N ALA A 689 -8.63 -39.99 21.87
CA ALA A 689 -9.46 -41.05 21.32
C ALA A 689 -10.62 -40.51 20.49
N GLU A 690 -11.23 -39.38 20.89
CA GLU A 690 -12.28 -38.73 20.11
C GLU A 690 -11.78 -38.19 18.78
N LEU A 691 -10.64 -37.48 18.76
CA LEU A 691 -10.05 -37.01 17.51
C LEU A 691 -9.65 -38.19 16.61
N SER A 692 -9.09 -39.27 17.17
CA SER A 692 -8.77 -40.50 16.41
C SER A 692 -10.02 -41.12 15.77
N ARG A 693 -11.19 -41.08 16.42
CA ARG A 693 -12.45 -41.53 15.82
C ARG A 693 -12.81 -40.70 14.59
N ILE A 694 -12.61 -39.38 14.65
CA ILE A 694 -12.88 -38.47 13.53
C ILE A 694 -11.86 -38.70 12.41
N VAL A 695 -10.58 -38.93 12.72
CA VAL A 695 -9.55 -39.30 11.73
C VAL A 695 -9.94 -40.57 10.98
N GLY A 696 -10.30 -41.65 11.70
CA GLY A 696 -10.71 -42.91 11.08
C GLY A 696 -11.98 -42.78 10.22
N LEU A 697 -12.88 -41.85 10.56
CA LEU A 697 -14.03 -41.52 9.73
C LEU A 697 -13.61 -40.86 8.40
N VAL A 698 -12.67 -39.92 8.44
CA VAL A 698 -12.13 -39.26 7.24
C VAL A 698 -11.44 -40.28 6.33
N GLU A 699 -10.64 -41.20 6.87
CA GLU A 699 -9.99 -42.27 6.09
C GLU A 699 -11.00 -43.16 5.34
N VAL A 700 -12.16 -43.42 5.93
CA VAL A 700 -13.17 -44.30 5.32
C VAL A 700 -13.90 -43.63 4.17
N LEU A 701 -14.12 -42.32 4.29
CA LEU A 701 -14.62 -41.54 3.16
C LEU A 701 -13.65 -41.56 1.98
N GLU A 702 -12.33 -41.70 2.23
CA GLU A 702 -11.34 -41.85 1.17
C GLU A 702 -11.46 -43.18 0.42
N ARG A 703 -11.68 -44.28 1.16
CA ARG A 703 -11.79 -45.64 0.61
C ARG A 703 -13.09 -45.87 -0.14
N THR A 704 -14.10 -45.03 0.09
CA THR A 704 -15.38 -45.10 -0.61
C THR A 704 -15.24 -44.49 -2.01
N PRO A 705 -15.55 -45.21 -3.11
CA PRO A 705 -15.42 -44.71 -4.49
C PRO A 705 -16.42 -43.60 -4.87
N SER A 706 -17.22 -43.09 -3.93
CA SER A 706 -18.15 -41.98 -4.13
C SER A 706 -17.47 -40.62 -3.91
N THR A 707 -18.04 -39.56 -4.48
CA THR A 707 -17.68 -38.14 -4.20
C THR A 707 -18.36 -37.63 -2.92
N THR A 708 -18.64 -38.52 -1.96
CA THR A 708 -19.38 -38.15 -0.74
C THR A 708 -18.52 -37.22 0.10
N ARG A 709 -19.08 -36.04 0.40
CA ARG A 709 -18.47 -34.99 1.23
C ARG A 709 -18.91 -35.14 2.68
N PHE A 710 -18.15 -34.53 3.58
CA PHE A 710 -18.34 -34.57 5.01
C PHE A 710 -18.42 -33.18 5.63
N TRP A 711 -19.43 -32.97 6.48
CA TRP A 711 -19.69 -31.70 7.17
C TRP A 711 -19.55 -31.88 8.67
N CYS A 712 -18.95 -30.89 9.33
CA CYS A 712 -18.90 -30.83 10.79
C CYS A 712 -19.83 -29.74 11.30
N VAL A 713 -20.75 -30.11 12.18
CA VAL A 713 -21.66 -29.19 12.85
C VAL A 713 -21.26 -29.04 14.32
N THR A 714 -20.87 -27.83 14.70
CA THR A 714 -20.54 -27.45 16.08
C THR A 714 -21.60 -26.48 16.65
N ARG A 715 -21.66 -26.36 17.98
CA ARG A 715 -22.54 -25.42 18.69
C ARG A 715 -21.69 -24.45 19.52
N GLY A 716 -21.81 -23.16 19.24
CA GLY A 716 -21.16 -22.10 20.02
C GLY A 716 -19.64 -22.25 20.12
N ALA A 717 -19.00 -22.80 19.07
CA ALA A 717 -17.57 -23.09 19.04
C ALA A 717 -16.73 -21.95 18.45
N VAL A 718 -17.37 -21.00 17.77
CA VAL A 718 -16.75 -19.79 17.19
C VAL A 718 -17.58 -18.57 17.56
N SER A 719 -17.00 -17.38 17.37
CA SER A 719 -17.65 -16.10 17.62
C SER A 719 -17.66 -15.28 16.34
N THR A 720 -18.82 -14.74 15.93
CA THR A 720 -18.90 -13.85 14.76
C THR A 720 -18.72 -12.38 15.10
N THR A 721 -18.83 -12.04 16.40
CA THR A 721 -18.62 -10.69 16.94
C THR A 721 -17.76 -10.74 18.20
N ASP A 722 -17.28 -9.58 18.67
CA ASP A 722 -16.52 -9.49 19.93
C ASP A 722 -17.40 -9.64 21.19
N GLU A 723 -18.72 -9.47 21.05
CA GLU A 723 -19.69 -9.56 22.15
C GLU A 723 -20.23 -10.98 22.35
N GLU A 724 -20.17 -11.82 21.32
CA GLU A 724 -20.62 -13.21 21.38
C GLU A 724 -19.66 -14.06 22.23
N VAL A 725 -20.25 -14.90 23.09
CA VAL A 725 -19.50 -15.75 24.01
C VAL A 725 -19.34 -17.15 23.41
N VAL A 726 -18.09 -17.61 23.37
CA VAL A 726 -17.79 -19.03 23.08
C VAL A 726 -18.04 -19.85 24.35
N HIS A 727 -18.99 -20.77 24.29
CA HIS A 727 -19.40 -21.60 25.43
C HIS A 727 -18.69 -22.95 25.48
N HIS A 728 -18.30 -23.48 24.32
CA HIS A 728 -17.76 -24.83 24.19
C HIS A 728 -16.37 -24.81 23.53
N PRO A 729 -15.31 -24.39 24.24
CA PRO A 729 -13.97 -24.23 23.65
C PRO A 729 -13.38 -25.55 23.10
N LEU A 730 -13.78 -26.69 23.66
CA LEU A 730 -13.38 -28.01 23.16
C LEU A 730 -13.92 -28.29 21.74
N GLN A 731 -15.05 -27.72 21.35
CA GLN A 731 -15.58 -27.88 19.99
C GLN A 731 -14.73 -27.14 18.94
N SER A 732 -13.93 -26.15 19.33
CA SER A 732 -12.97 -25.48 18.43
C SER A 732 -11.88 -26.44 17.93
N LEU A 733 -11.65 -27.59 18.58
CA LEU A 733 -10.79 -28.67 18.08
C LEU A 733 -11.23 -29.16 16.69
N VAL A 734 -12.55 -29.26 16.48
CA VAL A 734 -13.15 -29.69 15.20
C VAL A 734 -12.79 -28.73 14.08
N TRP A 735 -12.75 -27.42 14.37
CA TRP A 735 -12.43 -26.38 13.41
C TRP A 735 -10.98 -26.44 12.97
N GLY A 736 -10.05 -26.55 13.92
CA GLY A 736 -8.62 -26.69 13.61
C GLY A 736 -8.34 -27.96 12.79
N PHE A 737 -8.94 -29.09 13.18
CA PHE A 737 -8.81 -30.35 12.44
C PHE A 737 -9.43 -30.27 11.04
N GLY A 738 -10.67 -29.78 10.92
CA GLY A 738 -11.38 -29.72 9.65
C GLY A 738 -10.69 -28.80 8.62
N ARG A 739 -10.04 -27.71 9.06
CA ARG A 739 -9.20 -26.88 8.19
C ARG A 739 -8.06 -27.70 7.55
N VAL A 740 -7.45 -28.62 8.29
CA VAL A 740 -6.40 -29.50 7.76
C VAL A 740 -6.97 -30.58 6.85
N VAL A 741 -8.12 -31.16 7.18
CA VAL A 741 -8.85 -32.08 6.29
C VAL A 741 -9.14 -31.39 4.95
N GLY A 742 -9.61 -30.14 4.96
CA GLY A 742 -9.84 -29.37 3.74
C GLY A 742 -8.58 -29.13 2.92
N LEU A 743 -7.39 -29.07 3.54
CA LEU A 743 -6.11 -28.88 2.86
C LEU A 743 -5.55 -30.18 2.27
N GLU A 744 -5.56 -31.26 3.05
CA GLU A 744 -5.03 -32.56 2.59
C GLU A 744 -6.00 -33.31 1.69
N ARG A 745 -7.31 -33.07 1.85
CA ARG A 745 -8.41 -33.78 1.17
C ARG A 745 -9.52 -32.80 0.72
N PRO A 746 -9.22 -31.89 -0.23
CA PRO A 746 -10.15 -30.85 -0.66
C PRO A 746 -11.47 -31.36 -1.22
N ASP A 747 -11.48 -32.53 -1.86
CA ASP A 747 -12.69 -33.12 -2.44
C ASP A 747 -13.63 -33.76 -1.39
N ARG A 748 -13.18 -33.86 -0.13
CA ARG A 748 -13.86 -34.60 0.94
C ARG A 748 -14.51 -33.72 1.99
N LEU A 749 -13.94 -32.57 2.30
CA LEU A 749 -14.59 -31.63 3.21
C LEU A 749 -15.72 -30.89 2.48
N GLY A 750 -16.92 -30.92 3.06
CA GLY A 750 -18.04 -30.09 2.65
C GLY A 750 -17.90 -28.69 3.21
N ALA A 751 -18.17 -28.53 4.52
CA ALA A 751 -17.93 -27.30 5.25
C ALA A 751 -17.86 -27.55 6.77
N LEU A 752 -17.21 -26.63 7.47
CA LEU A 752 -17.33 -26.42 8.91
C LEU A 752 -18.51 -25.46 9.17
N VAL A 753 -19.47 -25.89 9.98
CA VAL A 753 -20.69 -25.13 10.27
C VAL A 753 -20.87 -24.99 11.78
N ASP A 754 -20.94 -23.77 12.29
CA ASP A 754 -21.27 -23.52 13.69
C ASP A 754 -22.68 -22.94 13.85
N VAL A 755 -23.46 -23.50 14.76
CA VAL A 755 -24.83 -23.04 15.11
C VAL A 755 -24.82 -22.30 16.46
N PRO A 756 -25.78 -21.41 16.73
CA PRO A 756 -25.75 -20.62 17.96
C PRO A 756 -26.01 -21.49 19.19
N GLU A 757 -25.54 -21.04 20.36
CA GLU A 757 -25.66 -21.79 21.62
C GLU A 757 -27.12 -22.11 22.01
N ASP A 758 -28.03 -21.18 21.72
CA ASP A 758 -29.46 -21.31 22.01
C ASP A 758 -30.21 -22.20 21.01
N LEU A 759 -29.53 -22.65 19.94
CA LEU A 759 -30.10 -23.44 18.86
C LEU A 759 -31.35 -22.77 18.25
N ALA A 760 -31.28 -21.44 18.05
CA ALA A 760 -32.37 -20.65 17.47
C ALA A 760 -32.98 -21.31 16.22
N PRO A 761 -34.31 -21.52 16.17
CA PRO A 761 -34.98 -22.19 15.04
C PRO A 761 -34.73 -21.51 13.70
N GLU A 762 -34.64 -20.18 13.68
CA GLU A 762 -34.40 -19.38 12.49
C GLU A 762 -33.02 -19.67 11.90
N ALA A 763 -32.00 -19.87 12.75
CA ALA A 763 -30.66 -20.20 12.31
C ALA A 763 -30.55 -21.64 11.79
N LEU A 764 -31.21 -22.58 12.47
CA LEU A 764 -31.23 -23.98 12.05
C LEU A 764 -32.00 -24.20 10.73
N ALA A 765 -32.97 -23.34 10.42
CA ALA A 765 -33.74 -23.43 9.17
C ALA A 765 -32.86 -23.21 7.92
N GLU A 766 -31.70 -22.56 8.05
CA GLU A 766 -30.75 -22.36 6.95
C GLU A 766 -29.79 -23.54 6.75
N LEU A 767 -29.69 -24.46 7.70
CA LEU A 767 -28.76 -25.59 7.59
C LEU A 767 -28.92 -26.42 6.29
N PRO A 768 -30.13 -26.77 5.82
CA PRO A 768 -30.32 -27.46 4.55
C PRO A 768 -29.79 -26.69 3.33
N SER A 769 -29.85 -25.35 3.34
CA SER A 769 -29.36 -24.52 2.23
C SER A 769 -27.84 -24.57 2.14
N VAL A 770 -27.15 -24.63 3.29
CA VAL A 770 -25.69 -24.80 3.36
C VAL A 770 -25.25 -26.18 2.86
N LEU A 771 -25.97 -27.25 3.19
CA LEU A 771 -25.60 -28.62 2.76
C LEU A 771 -25.78 -28.86 1.27
N THR A 772 -26.70 -28.14 0.65
CA THR A 772 -27.00 -28.22 -0.78
C THR A 772 -26.30 -27.13 -1.60
N ALA A 773 -25.56 -26.24 -0.93
CA ALA A 773 -24.81 -25.18 -1.58
C ALA A 773 -23.73 -25.78 -2.49
N HIS A 774 -23.66 -25.29 -3.73
CA HIS A 774 -22.59 -25.58 -4.68
C HIS A 774 -21.59 -24.41 -4.77
N ASP A 775 -21.46 -23.63 -3.70
CA ASP A 775 -20.45 -22.58 -3.59
C ASP A 775 -19.16 -23.11 -2.94
N ASP A 776 -18.10 -22.30 -3.01
CA ASP A 776 -16.76 -22.66 -2.54
C ASP A 776 -16.54 -22.40 -1.04
N GLU A 777 -17.58 -22.00 -0.30
CA GLU A 777 -17.46 -21.59 1.12
C GLU A 777 -17.36 -22.80 2.05
N ASP A 778 -16.25 -22.91 2.78
CA ASP A 778 -15.94 -24.07 3.65
C ASP A 778 -15.97 -23.77 5.16
N GLN A 779 -16.19 -22.51 5.56
CA GLN A 779 -16.17 -22.06 6.96
C GLN A 779 -17.33 -21.09 7.23
N ILE A 780 -18.39 -21.61 7.85
CA ILE A 780 -19.69 -20.95 7.95
C ILE A 780 -20.17 -20.93 9.41
N ALA A 781 -20.72 -19.80 9.85
CA ALA A 781 -21.44 -19.70 11.11
C ALA A 781 -22.89 -19.27 10.81
N LEU A 782 -23.86 -20.00 11.36
CA LEU A 782 -25.26 -19.64 11.27
C LEU A 782 -25.60 -18.73 12.45
N ARG A 783 -25.73 -17.43 12.17
CA ARG A 783 -26.05 -16.38 13.15
C ARG A 783 -27.05 -15.41 12.56
N PRO A 784 -28.22 -15.19 13.20
CA PRO A 784 -29.17 -14.20 12.72
C PRO A 784 -28.57 -12.81 12.87
N ASP A 785 -28.33 -12.13 11.75
CA ASP A 785 -27.92 -10.72 11.74
C ASP A 785 -29.16 -9.82 11.64
N GLU A 786 -29.45 -9.07 12.71
CA GLU A 786 -30.62 -8.18 12.77
C GLU A 786 -30.55 -7.05 11.73
N ALA A 787 -29.34 -6.65 11.31
CA ALA A 787 -29.13 -5.52 10.41
C ALA A 787 -29.42 -5.86 8.95
N THR A 788 -28.94 -7.01 8.46
CA THR A 788 -29.10 -7.45 7.07
C THR A 788 -30.21 -8.47 6.88
N GLY A 789 -30.67 -9.11 7.97
CA GLY A 789 -31.59 -10.25 7.92
C GLY A 789 -30.95 -11.53 7.36
N ALA A 790 -29.63 -11.52 7.10
CA ALA A 790 -28.90 -12.72 6.72
C ALA A 790 -28.66 -13.59 7.95
N CYS A 791 -28.69 -14.91 7.78
CA CYS A 791 -28.35 -15.84 8.85
C CYS A 791 -27.05 -16.61 8.59
N ARG A 792 -26.48 -16.49 7.39
CA ARG A 792 -25.26 -17.18 6.99
C ARG A 792 -24.09 -16.20 7.06
N MET A 793 -23.14 -16.46 7.94
CA MET A 793 -21.89 -15.71 8.08
C MET A 793 -20.73 -16.54 7.55
N VAL A 794 -19.89 -15.95 6.71
CA VAL A 794 -18.70 -16.61 6.13
C VAL A 794 -17.43 -15.99 6.68
N ARG A 795 -16.43 -16.83 6.97
CA ARG A 795 -15.17 -16.38 7.58
C ARG A 795 -14.22 -15.82 6.52
N ARG A 796 -13.53 -14.73 6.88
CA ARG A 796 -12.50 -14.07 6.06
C ARG A 796 -11.28 -13.72 6.88
N LEU A 797 -10.13 -13.68 6.22
CA LEU A 797 -8.88 -13.15 6.74
C LEU A 797 -8.76 -11.68 6.36
N GLY A 798 -8.50 -10.79 7.32
CA GLY A 798 -8.34 -9.36 7.08
C GLY A 798 -6.98 -8.82 7.54
N ARG A 799 -6.45 -7.80 6.85
CA ARG A 799 -5.33 -7.01 7.37
C ARG A 799 -5.84 -6.09 8.48
N THR A 800 -5.12 -6.05 9.60
CA THR A 800 -5.41 -5.09 10.69
C THR A 800 -4.30 -4.05 10.81
N ARG A 801 -4.65 -2.85 11.29
CA ARG A 801 -3.74 -1.71 11.35
C ARG A 801 -3.21 -1.49 12.77
N LEU A 802 -2.01 -0.92 12.83
CA LEU A 802 -1.41 -0.44 14.07
C LEU A 802 -2.23 0.72 14.64
N SER A 803 -2.75 0.57 15.86
CA SER A 803 -3.23 1.67 16.66
C SER A 803 -2.04 2.53 17.12
N HIS A 804 -2.14 3.85 16.98
CA HIS A 804 -1.09 4.79 17.41
C HIS A 804 -1.58 5.51 18.67
N GLY A 805 -1.01 5.16 19.83
CA GLY A 805 -1.33 5.77 21.14
C GLY A 805 -1.60 4.75 22.25
N GLY A 806 -1.18 5.05 23.48
CA GLY A 806 -1.36 4.22 24.68
C GLY A 806 -0.07 4.09 25.51
N GLU A 807 -0.20 3.73 26.79
CA GLU A 807 0.96 3.51 27.67
C GLU A 807 1.70 2.21 27.34
N ASP A 808 3.02 2.19 27.53
CA ASP A 808 3.83 0.98 27.35
C ASP A 808 3.35 -0.15 28.29
N VAL A 809 3.15 -1.34 27.72
CA VAL A 809 2.80 -2.54 28.48
C VAL A 809 3.97 -2.94 29.35
N ALA A 810 3.73 -3.01 30.66
CA ALA A 810 4.75 -3.37 31.63
C ALA A 810 4.10 -4.02 32.87
N PHE A 811 4.78 -5.01 33.44
CA PHE A 811 4.24 -5.88 34.49
C PHE A 811 5.00 -5.73 35.82
N ALA A 812 4.35 -6.15 36.91
CA ALA A 812 4.93 -6.27 38.25
C ALA A 812 4.36 -7.51 38.97
N GLY A 813 5.04 -7.97 40.03
CA GLY A 813 4.67 -9.19 40.75
C GLY A 813 5.10 -10.47 40.02
N THR A 814 4.39 -11.56 40.28
CA THR A 814 4.73 -12.91 39.78
C THR A 814 4.13 -13.17 38.40
N VAL A 815 4.99 -13.43 37.40
CA VAL A 815 4.58 -13.79 36.03
C VAL A 815 5.01 -15.22 35.72
N LEU A 816 4.04 -16.05 35.36
CA LEU A 816 4.22 -17.45 35.03
C LEU A 816 4.43 -17.63 33.52
N ILE A 817 5.53 -18.26 33.11
CA ILE A 817 5.82 -18.54 31.69
C ILE A 817 6.01 -20.04 31.51
N THR A 818 5.05 -20.71 30.87
CA THR A 818 5.18 -22.14 30.54
C THR A 818 5.92 -22.33 29.23
N GLY A 819 6.76 -23.37 29.14
CA GLY A 819 7.75 -23.43 28.06
C GLY A 819 8.81 -22.34 28.22
N GLY A 820 9.00 -21.84 29.45
CA GLY A 820 9.80 -20.63 29.75
C GLY A 820 11.28 -20.75 29.43
N THR A 821 11.80 -21.98 29.31
CA THR A 821 13.18 -22.26 28.87
C THR A 821 13.26 -22.64 27.38
N GLY A 822 12.13 -22.74 26.68
CA GLY A 822 12.08 -22.89 25.21
C GLY A 822 12.25 -21.54 24.52
N GLY A 823 12.47 -21.49 23.21
CA GLY A 823 12.85 -20.22 22.58
C GLY A 823 11.76 -19.15 22.64
N LEU A 824 10.49 -19.47 22.38
CA LEU A 824 9.39 -18.51 22.54
C LEU A 824 9.28 -17.99 23.99
N GLY A 825 9.32 -18.89 24.97
CA GLY A 825 9.24 -18.53 26.38
C GLY A 825 10.43 -17.70 26.86
N ALA A 826 11.64 -18.01 26.40
CA ALA A 826 12.86 -17.28 26.73
C ALA A 826 12.87 -15.86 26.15
N HIS A 827 12.46 -15.68 24.89
CA HIS A 827 12.30 -14.34 24.30
C HIS A 827 11.23 -13.52 25.02
N THR A 828 10.13 -14.16 25.42
CA THR A 828 9.07 -13.53 26.22
C THR A 828 9.59 -13.08 27.59
N ALA A 829 10.38 -13.93 28.26
CA ALA A 829 10.99 -13.61 29.56
C ALA A 829 11.93 -12.40 29.47
N ARG A 830 12.76 -12.33 28.42
CA ARG A 830 13.65 -11.18 28.17
C ARG A 830 12.87 -9.89 27.94
N TRP A 831 11.82 -9.95 27.13
CA TRP A 831 10.95 -8.81 26.86
C TRP A 831 10.27 -8.29 28.13
N LEU A 832 9.75 -9.19 28.98
CA LEU A 832 9.16 -8.83 30.27
C LEU A 832 10.17 -8.23 31.25
N ALA A 833 11.38 -8.79 31.35
CA ALA A 833 12.42 -8.27 32.23
C ALA A 833 12.87 -6.84 31.86
N GLY A 834 12.96 -6.56 30.55
CA GLY A 834 13.30 -5.24 30.03
C GLY A 834 12.22 -4.17 30.22
N ARG A 835 10.97 -4.57 30.52
CA ARG A 835 9.78 -3.70 30.58
C ARG A 835 9.01 -3.85 31.89
N ARG A 836 9.70 -3.79 33.02
CA ARG A 836 9.06 -3.93 34.36
C ARG A 836 8.60 -2.58 34.92
N ARG A 837 7.42 -2.55 35.57
CA ARG A 837 6.95 -1.37 36.36
C ARG A 837 7.48 -1.37 37.81
N GLY A 838 8.14 -2.43 38.24
CA GLY A 838 8.60 -2.60 39.63
C GLY A 838 9.32 -3.93 39.86
N ARG A 839 9.14 -4.53 41.04
CA ARG A 839 9.66 -5.88 41.34
C ARG A 839 8.93 -6.90 40.48
N LEU A 840 9.68 -7.60 39.64
CA LEU A 840 9.18 -8.65 38.75
C LEU A 840 9.77 -10.00 39.18
N HIS A 841 8.91 -11.00 39.36
CA HIS A 841 9.32 -12.38 39.60
C HIS A 841 8.88 -13.24 38.41
N LEU A 842 9.84 -13.68 37.60
CA LEU A 842 9.62 -14.56 36.45
C LEU A 842 9.72 -16.02 36.91
N VAL A 843 8.63 -16.77 36.77
CA VAL A 843 8.59 -18.22 37.04
C VAL A 843 8.57 -18.95 35.70
N LEU A 844 9.73 -19.49 35.31
CA LEU A 844 9.93 -20.19 34.05
C LEU A 844 9.69 -21.69 34.24
N LEU A 845 8.59 -22.19 33.70
CA LEU A 845 8.20 -23.60 33.79
C LEU A 845 8.66 -24.36 32.57
N SER A 846 9.32 -25.49 32.79
CA SER A 846 9.57 -26.48 31.75
C SER A 846 9.71 -27.88 32.35
N ARG A 847 9.51 -28.92 31.53
CA ARG A 847 9.68 -30.32 31.95
C ARG A 847 11.08 -30.68 32.44
N ARG A 848 12.10 -29.88 32.09
CA ARG A 848 13.50 -30.10 32.50
C ARG A 848 13.96 -29.14 33.60
N GLY A 849 13.19 -28.10 33.90
CA GLY A 849 13.54 -27.08 34.89
C GLY A 849 14.96 -26.54 34.70
N GLU A 850 15.74 -26.47 35.77
CA GLU A 850 17.15 -26.03 35.76
C GLU A 850 18.07 -26.91 34.91
N GLN A 851 17.66 -28.13 34.56
CA GLN A 851 18.43 -29.04 33.69
C GLN A 851 18.20 -28.76 32.19
N ALA A 852 17.36 -27.78 31.83
CA ALA A 852 17.20 -27.39 30.44
C ALA A 852 18.49 -26.73 29.90
N PRO A 853 18.90 -27.04 28.65
CA PRO A 853 20.06 -26.39 28.02
C PRO A 853 19.93 -24.86 28.03
N GLY A 854 20.97 -24.15 28.47
CA GLY A 854 20.98 -22.68 28.55
C GLY A 854 20.16 -22.07 29.69
N ALA A 855 19.51 -22.87 30.55
CA ALA A 855 18.67 -22.34 31.64
C ALA A 855 19.44 -21.50 32.66
N GLY A 856 20.68 -21.89 32.99
CA GLY A 856 21.54 -21.13 33.89
C GLY A 856 21.94 -19.76 33.32
N GLU A 857 22.31 -19.73 32.03
CA GLU A 857 22.65 -18.50 31.31
C GLU A 857 21.44 -17.56 31.21
N LEU A 858 20.27 -18.11 30.86
CA LEU A 858 19.02 -17.35 30.81
C LEU A 858 18.64 -16.78 32.18
N ARG A 859 18.80 -17.53 33.26
CA ARG A 859 18.57 -17.03 34.62
C ARG A 859 19.47 -15.84 34.92
N GLN A 860 20.76 -15.98 34.68
CA GLN A 860 21.73 -14.93 34.96
C GLN A 860 21.41 -13.66 34.17
N GLU A 861 21.13 -13.79 32.87
CA GLU A 861 20.75 -12.67 32.01
C GLU A 861 19.51 -11.92 32.52
N LEU A 862 18.46 -12.66 32.90
CA LEU A 862 17.22 -12.07 33.41
C LEU A 862 17.39 -11.42 34.80
N GLU A 863 18.26 -11.98 35.65
CA GLU A 863 18.63 -11.39 36.94
C GLU A 863 19.47 -10.13 36.79
N GLU A 864 20.38 -10.08 35.81
CA GLU A 864 21.14 -8.87 35.43
C GLU A 864 20.23 -7.76 34.91
N LEU A 865 19.16 -8.13 34.19
CA LEU A 865 18.10 -7.20 33.78
C LEU A 865 17.23 -6.74 34.96
N GLY A 866 17.36 -7.34 36.15
CA GLY A 866 16.71 -6.91 37.40
C GLY A 866 15.42 -7.64 37.77
N ALA A 867 15.15 -8.81 37.17
CA ALA A 867 14.05 -9.69 37.56
C ALA A 867 14.50 -10.76 38.57
N ARG A 868 13.64 -11.15 39.52
CA ARG A 868 13.83 -12.40 40.29
C ARG A 868 13.42 -13.56 39.40
N VAL A 869 14.20 -14.63 39.32
CA VAL A 869 13.90 -15.77 38.44
C VAL A 869 13.81 -17.07 39.21
N THR A 870 12.73 -17.82 38.98
CA THR A 870 12.59 -19.22 39.43
C THR A 870 12.40 -20.10 38.21
N ILE A 871 13.31 -21.05 37.99
CA ILE A 871 13.13 -22.06 36.95
C ILE A 871 12.62 -23.33 37.63
N ALA A 872 11.39 -23.73 37.32
CA ALA A 872 10.74 -24.87 37.93
C ALA A 872 10.63 -26.04 36.95
N CYS A 873 10.91 -27.24 37.45
CA CYS A 873 10.57 -28.49 36.76
C CYS A 873 9.10 -28.77 37.01
N CYS A 874 8.27 -28.68 35.96
CA CYS A 874 6.84 -28.95 36.04
C CYS A 874 6.33 -29.25 34.63
N ASP A 875 5.54 -30.32 34.48
CA ASP A 875 4.68 -30.49 33.31
C ASP A 875 3.36 -29.75 33.55
N VAL A 876 2.97 -28.91 32.60
CA VAL A 876 1.72 -28.13 32.70
C VAL A 876 0.48 -29.01 32.45
N ALA A 877 0.64 -30.14 31.76
CA ALA A 877 -0.42 -31.12 31.57
C ALA A 877 -0.75 -31.90 32.87
N GLU A 878 0.20 -31.96 33.82
CA GLU A 878 0.04 -32.65 35.11
C GLU A 878 -0.56 -31.72 36.17
N ARG A 879 -1.89 -31.79 36.33
CA ARG A 879 -2.66 -30.88 37.20
C ARG A 879 -2.12 -30.81 38.63
N ASP A 880 -1.85 -31.97 39.25
CA ASP A 880 -1.37 -32.05 40.63
C ASP A 880 0.06 -31.49 40.80
N GLU A 881 0.89 -31.54 39.75
CA GLU A 881 2.21 -30.93 39.76
C GLU A 881 2.11 -29.41 39.68
N LEU A 882 1.27 -28.92 38.77
CA LEU A 882 1.01 -27.50 38.60
C LEU A 882 0.38 -26.87 39.84
N GLU A 883 -0.61 -27.51 40.46
CA GLU A 883 -1.27 -27.03 41.68
C GLU A 883 -0.28 -26.93 42.86
N ARG A 884 0.59 -27.94 43.03
CA ARG A 884 1.66 -27.92 44.05
C ARG A 884 2.64 -26.79 43.81
N LEU A 885 3.03 -26.55 42.55
CA LEU A 885 3.94 -25.47 42.20
C LEU A 885 3.29 -24.11 42.49
N LEU A 886 2.05 -23.88 42.04
CA LEU A 886 1.32 -22.63 42.28
C LEU A 886 1.14 -22.35 43.78
N SER A 887 0.84 -23.39 44.57
CA SER A 887 0.70 -23.29 46.03
C SER A 887 2.03 -23.00 46.76
N SER A 888 3.17 -23.25 46.11
CA SER A 888 4.51 -23.03 46.69
C SER A 888 5.04 -21.61 46.46
N LEU A 889 4.35 -20.78 45.65
CA LEU A 889 4.77 -19.41 45.35
C LEU A 889 4.43 -18.46 46.52
N ASP A 890 5.37 -17.59 46.87
CA ASP A 890 5.22 -16.62 47.97
C ASP A 890 4.15 -15.54 47.68
N GLU A 891 3.88 -15.28 46.39
CA GLU A 891 2.95 -14.25 45.89
C GLU A 891 2.05 -14.86 44.80
N PRO A 892 0.77 -14.43 44.69
CA PRO A 892 -0.13 -14.92 43.64
C PRO A 892 0.35 -14.54 42.25
N VAL A 893 0.05 -15.39 41.26
CA VAL A 893 0.35 -15.14 39.84
C VAL A 893 -0.50 -13.96 39.33
N ARG A 894 0.17 -12.95 38.76
CA ARG A 894 -0.45 -11.74 38.18
C ARG A 894 -0.56 -11.79 36.67
N ALA A 895 0.28 -12.58 35.99
CA ALA A 895 0.13 -12.83 34.55
C ALA A 895 0.61 -14.22 34.16
N VAL A 896 -0.01 -14.79 33.12
CA VAL A 896 0.35 -16.10 32.55
C VAL A 896 0.70 -15.93 31.07
N PHE A 897 1.84 -16.48 30.65
CA PHE A 897 2.23 -16.60 29.25
C PHE A 897 2.45 -18.08 28.92
N HIS A 898 1.49 -18.65 28.19
CA HIS A 898 1.47 -20.07 27.85
C HIS A 898 2.16 -20.31 26.51
N ALA A 899 3.49 -20.47 26.53
CA ALA A 899 4.32 -20.75 25.35
C ALA A 899 4.72 -22.24 25.22
N ALA A 900 4.07 -23.14 25.97
CA ALA A 900 4.35 -24.56 25.87
C ALA A 900 3.70 -25.15 24.61
N GLY A 901 4.45 -25.98 23.89
CA GLY A 901 3.97 -26.59 22.65
C GLY A 901 4.98 -27.57 22.08
N THR A 902 4.46 -28.55 21.36
CA THR A 902 5.24 -29.47 20.51
C THR A 902 4.54 -29.57 19.17
N THR A 903 5.31 -29.54 18.10
CA THR A 903 4.81 -29.62 16.72
C THR A 903 5.47 -30.81 16.05
N GLU A 904 4.68 -31.58 15.31
CA GLU A 904 5.14 -32.71 14.51
C GLU A 904 4.27 -32.76 13.25
N SER A 905 4.90 -32.93 12.09
CA SER A 905 4.23 -33.04 10.79
C SER A 905 3.90 -34.50 10.56
N VAL A 906 2.62 -34.85 10.58
CA VAL A 906 2.13 -36.22 10.38
C VAL A 906 0.90 -36.16 9.47
N PRO A 907 0.93 -36.81 8.29
CA PRO A 907 -0.23 -36.92 7.41
C PRO A 907 -1.44 -37.51 8.14
N LEU A 908 -2.65 -37.14 7.72
CA LEU A 908 -3.88 -37.63 8.39
C LEU A 908 -3.97 -39.15 8.46
N THR A 909 -3.45 -39.86 7.45
CA THR A 909 -3.46 -41.34 7.35
C THR A 909 -2.51 -42.05 8.33
N GLU A 910 -1.60 -41.29 8.94
CA GLU A 910 -0.61 -41.81 9.90
C GLU A 910 -0.86 -41.26 11.31
N LEU A 911 -1.93 -40.49 11.49
CA LEU A 911 -2.22 -39.79 12.74
C LEU A 911 -2.90 -40.72 13.75
N ASP A 912 -2.10 -41.34 14.62
CA ASP A 912 -2.58 -42.21 15.68
C ASP A 912 -2.89 -41.47 17.01
N ALA A 913 -3.49 -42.18 17.96
CA ALA A 913 -3.87 -41.64 19.26
C ALA A 913 -2.68 -41.17 20.10
N GLU A 914 -1.51 -41.82 20.00
CA GLU A 914 -0.32 -41.48 20.79
C GLU A 914 0.29 -40.15 20.31
N VAL A 915 0.35 -39.94 19.00
CA VAL A 915 0.77 -38.68 18.38
C VAL A 915 -0.20 -37.57 18.76
N ILE A 916 -1.52 -37.83 18.64
CA ILE A 916 -2.55 -36.85 18.99
C ILE A 916 -2.44 -36.41 20.46
N GLU A 917 -2.40 -37.38 21.39
CA GLU A 917 -2.32 -37.10 22.83
C GLU A 917 -1.09 -36.27 23.16
N ARG A 918 0.07 -36.63 22.59
CA ARG A 918 1.33 -35.89 22.77
C ARG A 918 1.24 -34.44 22.28
N GLN A 919 0.64 -34.20 21.13
CA GLN A 919 0.50 -32.85 20.57
C GLN A 919 -0.53 -32.00 21.32
N MET A 920 -1.60 -32.62 21.84
CA MET A 920 -2.64 -31.93 22.61
C MET A 920 -2.24 -31.66 24.07
N ALA A 921 -1.41 -32.50 24.69
CA ALA A 921 -1.12 -32.44 26.12
C ALA A 921 -0.71 -31.03 26.62
N SER A 922 0.23 -30.38 25.94
CA SER A 922 0.72 -29.07 26.40
C SER A 922 -0.26 -27.92 26.10
N LYS A 923 -0.86 -27.89 24.90
CA LYS A 923 -1.71 -26.78 24.43
C LYS A 923 -3.17 -26.89 24.85
N VAL A 924 -3.69 -28.10 24.99
CA VAL A 924 -5.10 -28.33 25.38
C VAL A 924 -5.16 -28.54 26.88
N THR A 925 -4.64 -29.67 27.37
CA THR A 925 -4.67 -30.02 28.80
C THR A 925 -3.95 -28.99 29.65
N GLY A 926 -2.77 -28.55 29.21
CA GLY A 926 -1.99 -27.53 29.93
C GLY A 926 -2.72 -26.19 30.06
N ALA A 927 -3.31 -25.69 28.99
CA ALA A 927 -4.07 -24.45 29.02
C ALA A 927 -5.36 -24.56 29.84
N ALA A 928 -6.05 -25.71 29.78
CA ALA A 928 -7.22 -26.00 30.61
C ALA A 928 -6.86 -26.05 32.11
N ASN A 929 -5.74 -26.69 32.47
CA ASN A 929 -5.25 -26.71 33.85
C ASN A 929 -4.89 -25.29 34.34
N LEU A 930 -4.22 -24.48 33.52
CA LEU A 930 -3.92 -23.09 33.85
C LEU A 930 -5.20 -22.26 34.03
N HIS A 931 -6.20 -22.44 33.16
CA HIS A 931 -7.50 -21.80 33.27
C HIS A 931 -8.17 -22.15 34.61
N ALA A 932 -8.14 -23.42 35.01
CA ALA A 932 -8.82 -23.91 36.21
C ALA A 932 -8.09 -23.58 37.53
N LEU A 933 -6.75 -23.49 37.52
CA LEU A 933 -5.95 -23.36 38.75
C LEU A 933 -5.48 -21.93 39.04
N VAL A 934 -5.38 -21.05 38.04
CA VAL A 934 -4.93 -19.67 38.25
C VAL A 934 -6.13 -18.78 38.60
N GLY A 935 -6.13 -18.23 39.81
CA GLY A 935 -7.23 -17.41 40.34
C GLY A 935 -7.54 -16.15 39.51
N SER A 936 -8.83 -15.79 39.43
CA SER A 936 -9.38 -14.71 38.59
C SER A 936 -9.18 -13.29 39.15
N ASP A 937 -9.28 -13.12 40.46
CA ASP A 937 -9.54 -11.82 41.09
C ASP A 937 -8.35 -10.83 41.05
N ALA A 938 -7.19 -11.31 40.59
CA ALA A 938 -5.92 -10.60 40.63
C ALA A 938 -5.12 -10.69 39.32
N LEU A 939 -5.65 -11.33 38.28
CA LEU A 939 -4.91 -11.59 37.04
C LEU A 939 -4.98 -10.38 36.08
N GLU A 940 -3.84 -9.91 35.61
CA GLU A 940 -3.69 -8.78 34.70
C GLU A 940 -3.62 -9.23 33.23
N ALA A 941 -3.07 -10.42 32.95
CA ALA A 941 -3.00 -10.97 31.59
C ALA A 941 -2.97 -12.51 31.58
N PHE A 942 -3.60 -13.11 30.58
CA PHE A 942 -3.54 -14.54 30.29
C PHE A 942 -3.30 -14.76 28.79
N VAL A 943 -2.04 -14.91 28.40
CA VAL A 943 -1.63 -14.94 27.01
C VAL A 943 -1.38 -16.37 26.55
N LEU A 944 -2.09 -16.81 25.52
CA LEU A 944 -1.98 -18.14 24.92
C LEU A 944 -1.21 -18.03 23.61
N TYR A 945 -0.15 -18.82 23.44
CA TYR A 945 0.65 -18.78 22.20
C TYR A 945 0.07 -19.80 21.23
N GLY A 946 -0.82 -19.33 20.37
CA GLY A 946 -1.38 -20.08 19.24
C GLY A 946 -0.42 -20.14 18.05
N SER A 947 -0.95 -20.61 16.92
CA SER A 947 -0.22 -20.71 15.66
C SER A 947 -1.16 -20.45 14.48
N ILE A 948 -0.60 -19.91 13.38
CA ILE A 948 -1.31 -19.78 12.11
C ILE A 948 -1.86 -21.12 11.59
N ALA A 949 -1.25 -22.26 11.96
CA ALA A 949 -1.75 -23.59 11.63
C ALA A 949 -3.14 -23.86 12.21
N GLY A 950 -3.43 -23.37 13.42
CA GLY A 950 -4.78 -23.43 13.99
C GLY A 950 -5.71 -22.36 13.44
N PHE A 951 -5.18 -21.26 12.89
CA PHE A 951 -5.95 -20.09 12.48
C PHE A 951 -6.49 -20.19 11.04
N TRP A 952 -5.65 -20.54 10.07
CA TRP A 952 -6.05 -20.74 8.68
C TRP A 952 -5.72 -22.13 8.12
N GLY A 953 -4.98 -22.96 8.86
CA GLY A 953 -4.67 -24.35 8.48
C GLY A 953 -3.23 -24.55 7.99
N SER A 954 -2.69 -25.75 8.22
CA SER A 954 -1.43 -26.21 7.65
C SER A 954 -1.52 -27.72 7.40
N GLY A 955 -1.19 -28.17 6.19
CA GLY A 955 -1.21 -29.59 5.85
C GLY A 955 -0.26 -30.40 6.75
N GLU A 956 -0.63 -31.65 7.03
CA GLU A 956 0.07 -32.60 7.91
C GLU A 956 0.15 -32.15 9.38
N GLN A 957 -0.64 -31.16 9.78
CA GLN A 957 -0.65 -30.63 11.15
C GLN A 957 -2.02 -30.77 11.81
N GLY A 958 -2.74 -31.88 11.55
CA GLY A 958 -4.12 -32.08 12.01
C GLY A 958 -4.32 -31.90 13.52
N ALA A 959 -3.58 -32.65 14.34
CA ALA A 959 -3.66 -32.57 15.80
C ALA A 959 -3.14 -31.22 16.35
N TYR A 960 -2.05 -30.69 15.77
CA TYR A 960 -1.48 -29.40 16.15
C TYR A 960 -2.44 -28.24 15.84
N ALA A 961 -3.07 -28.23 14.67
CA ALA A 961 -4.04 -27.23 14.27
C ALA A 961 -5.27 -27.27 15.18
N ALA A 962 -5.80 -28.47 15.47
CA ALA A 962 -6.88 -28.66 16.45
C ALA A 962 -6.49 -28.04 17.82
N ALA A 963 -5.33 -28.41 18.36
CA ALA A 963 -4.87 -27.92 19.66
C ALA A 963 -4.72 -26.38 19.70
N ASN A 964 -4.30 -25.75 18.60
CA ASN A 964 -4.19 -24.28 18.54
C ASN A 964 -5.55 -23.59 18.33
N ALA A 965 -6.53 -24.24 17.68
CA ALA A 965 -7.89 -23.74 17.59
C ALA A 965 -8.62 -23.79 18.95
N PHE A 966 -8.33 -24.80 19.78
CA PHE A 966 -8.79 -24.83 21.17
C PHE A 966 -8.28 -23.63 21.99
N LEU A 967 -7.03 -23.21 21.81
CA LEU A 967 -6.48 -22.05 22.51
C LEU A 967 -7.26 -20.75 22.21
N ASP A 968 -7.70 -20.59 20.96
CA ASP A 968 -8.55 -19.46 20.56
C ASP A 968 -9.94 -19.55 21.18
N GLY A 969 -10.59 -20.71 21.10
CA GLY A 969 -11.87 -20.97 21.77
C GLY A 969 -11.79 -20.72 23.29
N LEU A 970 -10.73 -21.16 23.95
CA LEU A 970 -10.50 -20.94 25.38
C LEU A 970 -10.29 -19.46 25.71
N ALA A 971 -9.55 -18.72 24.87
CA ALA A 971 -9.35 -17.29 25.06
C ALA A 971 -10.69 -16.53 25.00
N ARG A 972 -11.50 -16.82 23.98
CA ARG A 972 -12.83 -16.21 23.80
C ARG A 972 -13.80 -16.60 24.92
N CYS A 973 -13.80 -17.88 25.33
CA CYS A 973 -14.57 -18.37 26.48
C CYS A 973 -14.21 -17.62 27.78
N ARG A 974 -12.91 -17.42 28.04
CA ARG A 974 -12.45 -16.66 29.22
C ARG A 974 -12.93 -15.21 29.20
N ARG A 975 -12.83 -14.55 28.05
CA ARG A 975 -13.27 -13.16 27.89
C ARG A 975 -14.78 -13.02 28.08
N GLY A 976 -15.58 -13.94 27.56
CA GLY A 976 -17.02 -13.98 27.79
C GLY A 976 -17.41 -14.11 29.27
N GLY A 977 -16.54 -14.75 30.07
CA GLY A 977 -16.66 -14.79 31.53
C GLY A 977 -16.11 -13.55 32.27
N GLY A 978 -15.67 -12.51 31.56
CA GLY A 978 -15.06 -11.31 32.14
C GLY A 978 -13.61 -11.50 32.62
N LEU A 979 -12.95 -12.59 32.22
CA LEU A 979 -11.56 -12.88 32.58
C LEU A 979 -10.61 -12.44 31.47
N PRO A 980 -9.41 -11.94 31.79
CA PRO A 980 -8.43 -11.56 30.77
C PRO A 980 -7.98 -12.82 30.02
N ALA A 981 -7.94 -12.71 28.69
CA ALA A 981 -7.27 -13.65 27.81
C ALA A 981 -6.96 -13.01 26.45
N THR A 982 -5.81 -13.38 25.88
CA THR A 982 -5.39 -13.02 24.53
C THR A 982 -4.70 -14.22 23.90
N VAL A 983 -5.12 -14.63 22.69
CA VAL A 983 -4.39 -15.64 21.90
C VAL A 983 -3.57 -14.96 20.80
N MET A 984 -2.32 -15.35 20.66
CA MET A 984 -1.45 -14.88 19.58
C MET A 984 -1.24 -16.00 18.56
N HIS A 985 -1.73 -15.83 17.32
CA HIS A 985 -1.52 -16.80 16.25
C HIS A 985 -0.20 -16.51 15.53
N TRP A 986 0.88 -17.15 15.99
CA TRP A 986 2.21 -16.90 15.47
C TRP A 986 2.49 -17.63 14.15
N GLY A 987 3.07 -16.90 13.19
CA GLY A 987 3.91 -17.45 12.14
C GLY A 987 5.25 -17.97 12.70
N PRO A 988 6.12 -18.56 11.85
CA PRO A 988 7.42 -19.08 12.29
C PRO A 988 8.34 -17.97 12.79
N TRP A 989 9.11 -18.21 13.86
CA TRP A 989 10.11 -17.27 14.38
C TRP A 989 11.51 -17.64 13.91
N ALA A 990 12.28 -16.64 13.45
CA ALA A 990 13.69 -16.74 13.14
C ALA A 990 14.48 -16.87 14.45
N ARG A 991 15.31 -17.92 14.58
CA ARG A 991 16.13 -18.21 15.79
C ARG A 991 15.28 -18.28 17.06
N GLY A 992 14.98 -19.50 17.51
CA GLY A 992 14.13 -19.70 18.70
C GLY A 992 13.53 -21.09 18.83
N GLY A 993 14.01 -22.07 18.06
CA GLY A 993 13.62 -23.47 18.21
C GLY A 993 12.16 -23.80 17.89
N MET A 994 11.39 -22.85 17.34
CA MET A 994 10.02 -23.10 16.88
C MET A 994 9.98 -23.95 15.60
N VAL A 995 10.99 -23.77 14.74
CA VAL A 995 11.15 -24.45 13.45
C VAL A 995 12.64 -24.72 13.24
N SER A 996 13.01 -25.88 12.66
CA SER A 996 14.40 -26.16 12.27
C SER A 996 14.81 -25.35 11.04
N ASP A 997 16.12 -25.21 10.78
CA ASP A 997 16.60 -24.46 9.61
C ASP A 997 16.09 -25.06 8.28
N GLU A 998 15.94 -26.39 8.22
CA GLU A 998 15.41 -27.11 7.05
C GLU A 998 13.93 -26.80 6.80
N VAL A 999 13.10 -26.85 7.86
CA VAL A 999 11.67 -26.55 7.75
C VAL A 999 11.46 -25.05 7.49
N ALA A 1000 12.32 -24.17 8.01
CA ALA A 1000 12.28 -22.74 7.69
C ALA A 1000 12.51 -22.48 6.19
N VAL A 1001 13.42 -23.22 5.54
CA VAL A 1001 13.63 -23.12 4.07
C VAL A 1001 12.37 -23.56 3.31
N GLN A 1002 11.70 -24.63 3.74
CA GLN A 1002 10.46 -25.09 3.11
C GLN A 1002 9.33 -24.08 3.26
N LEU A 1003 9.15 -23.48 4.44
CA LEU A 1003 8.14 -22.45 4.68
C LEU A 1003 8.37 -21.21 3.79
N ARG A 1004 9.63 -20.77 3.64
CA ARG A 1004 9.98 -19.67 2.73
C ARG A 1004 9.59 -19.94 1.28
N ARG A 1005 9.82 -21.17 0.81
CA ARG A 1005 9.42 -21.57 -0.55
C ARG A 1005 7.91 -21.48 -0.75
N ARG A 1006 7.13 -21.75 0.30
CA ARG A 1006 5.66 -21.61 0.31
C ARG A 1006 5.17 -20.19 0.61
N GLY A 1007 6.07 -19.20 0.68
CA GLY A 1007 5.70 -17.79 0.93
C GLY A 1007 5.49 -17.42 2.40
N VAL A 1008 5.89 -18.25 3.36
CA VAL A 1008 5.83 -17.93 4.80
C VAL A 1008 7.25 -17.72 5.34
N GLU A 1009 7.57 -16.48 5.71
CA GLU A 1009 8.90 -16.06 6.12
C GLU A 1009 9.08 -16.10 7.65
N PRO A 1010 10.20 -16.64 8.18
CA PRO A 1010 10.51 -16.56 9.60
C PRO A 1010 10.65 -15.11 10.10
N MET A 1011 9.94 -14.79 11.18
CA MET A 1011 9.90 -13.44 11.77
C MET A 1011 10.98 -13.23 12.81
N ALA A 1012 11.59 -12.04 12.84
CA ALA A 1012 12.47 -11.67 13.94
C ALA A 1012 11.69 -11.64 15.28
N PRO A 1013 12.14 -12.31 16.36
CA PRO A 1013 11.47 -12.35 17.65
C PRO A 1013 11.14 -10.97 18.22
N GLU A 1014 12.05 -10.01 18.06
CA GLU A 1014 11.92 -8.65 18.56
C GLU A 1014 10.76 -7.91 17.87
N VAL A 1015 10.56 -8.15 16.58
CA VAL A 1015 9.47 -7.56 15.78
C VAL A 1015 8.15 -8.26 16.12
N ALA A 1016 8.15 -9.60 16.24
CA ALA A 1016 6.97 -10.37 16.60
C ALA A 1016 6.41 -9.98 17.99
N LEU A 1017 7.28 -9.78 18.98
CA LEU A 1017 6.89 -9.35 20.34
C LEU A 1017 6.26 -7.95 20.39
N ARG A 1018 6.51 -7.09 19.39
CA ARG A 1018 5.77 -5.82 19.27
C ARG A 1018 4.30 -6.06 18.90
N GLY A 1019 4.00 -7.11 18.13
CA GLY A 1019 2.62 -7.54 17.88
C GLY A 1019 1.90 -7.98 19.16
N LEU A 1020 2.59 -8.72 20.04
CA LEU A 1020 2.05 -9.09 21.36
C LEU A 1020 1.76 -7.86 22.22
N GLU A 1021 2.68 -6.90 22.25
CA GLU A 1021 2.47 -5.66 22.99
C GLU A 1021 1.24 -4.88 22.53
N ILE A 1022 1.01 -4.83 21.23
CA ILE A 1022 -0.18 -4.18 20.64
C ILE A 1022 -1.44 -4.94 21.01
N ALA A 1023 -1.44 -6.27 20.90
CA ALA A 1023 -2.60 -7.08 21.28
C ALA A 1023 -2.99 -6.85 22.75
N LEU A 1024 -2.01 -6.78 23.65
CA LEU A 1024 -2.24 -6.51 25.07
C LEU A 1024 -2.69 -5.07 25.34
N ARG A 1025 -2.10 -4.09 24.65
CA ARG A 1025 -2.46 -2.67 24.81
C ARG A 1025 -3.87 -2.38 24.32
N ASP A 1026 -4.26 -3.00 23.22
CA ASP A 1026 -5.56 -2.81 22.57
C ASP A 1026 -6.63 -3.76 23.14
N ASP A 1027 -6.30 -4.56 24.16
CA ASP A 1027 -7.17 -5.57 24.77
C ASP A 1027 -7.83 -6.52 23.75
N ARG A 1028 -7.05 -7.02 22.78
CA ARG A 1028 -7.56 -7.93 21.75
C ARG A 1028 -7.72 -9.35 22.28
N ALA A 1029 -8.80 -10.00 21.85
CA ALA A 1029 -9.05 -11.42 22.13
C ALA A 1029 -8.10 -12.35 21.36
N ALA A 1030 -7.88 -12.05 20.09
CA ALA A 1030 -7.01 -12.80 19.19
C ALA A 1030 -6.25 -11.83 18.26
N LEU A 1031 -5.04 -12.20 17.87
CA LEU A 1031 -4.29 -11.50 16.81
C LEU A 1031 -3.33 -12.47 16.12
N ALA A 1032 -3.32 -12.49 14.80
CA ALA A 1032 -2.35 -13.23 14.01
C ALA A 1032 -1.19 -12.34 13.59
N VAL A 1033 0.03 -12.84 13.78
CA VAL A 1033 1.27 -12.14 13.39
C VAL A 1033 2.10 -13.08 12.53
N ALA A 1034 2.22 -12.77 11.23
CA ALA A 1034 2.92 -13.62 10.28
C ALA A 1034 3.54 -12.79 9.13
N ASN A 1035 4.76 -13.11 8.72
CA ASN A 1035 5.37 -12.53 7.53
C ASN A 1035 5.02 -13.42 6.32
N VAL A 1036 4.11 -12.96 5.46
CA VAL A 1036 3.56 -13.74 4.34
C VAL A 1036 3.77 -13.00 3.02
N ASP A 1037 4.44 -13.66 2.08
CA ASP A 1037 4.46 -13.29 0.66
C ASP A 1037 3.21 -13.88 -0.01
N TRP A 1038 2.15 -13.07 -0.10
CA TRP A 1038 0.85 -13.50 -0.63
C TRP A 1038 0.88 -13.94 -2.08
N PHE A 1039 1.83 -13.44 -2.89
CA PHE A 1039 1.99 -13.84 -4.29
C PHE A 1039 2.60 -15.23 -4.44
N ARG A 1040 3.27 -15.74 -3.41
CA ARG A 1040 3.73 -17.14 -3.35
C ARG A 1040 2.77 -18.03 -2.57
N PHE A 1041 2.27 -17.53 -1.45
CA PHE A 1041 1.45 -18.31 -0.53
C PHE A 1041 0.05 -18.59 -1.09
N ALA A 1042 -0.67 -17.57 -1.55
CA ALA A 1042 -2.07 -17.75 -1.97
C ALA A 1042 -2.22 -18.76 -3.13
N PRO A 1043 -1.39 -18.71 -4.20
CA PRO A 1043 -1.38 -19.72 -5.26
C PRO A 1043 -1.18 -21.14 -4.74
N SER A 1044 -0.15 -21.35 -3.91
CA SER A 1044 0.18 -22.67 -3.36
C SER A 1044 -0.90 -23.20 -2.43
N PHE A 1045 -1.49 -22.31 -1.62
CA PHE A 1045 -2.51 -22.64 -0.64
C PHE A 1045 -3.89 -22.93 -1.26
N ALA A 1046 -4.22 -22.26 -2.38
CA ALA A 1046 -5.46 -22.45 -3.12
C ALA A 1046 -5.33 -23.39 -4.34
N PHE A 1047 -4.16 -23.98 -4.56
CA PHE A 1047 -3.87 -24.79 -5.75
C PHE A 1047 -4.84 -25.95 -5.93
N ALA A 1048 -5.15 -26.66 -4.84
CA ALA A 1048 -5.97 -27.86 -4.92
C ALA A 1048 -7.48 -27.57 -4.92
N HIS A 1049 -7.90 -26.44 -4.35
CA HIS A 1049 -9.30 -26.01 -4.23
C HIS A 1049 -9.34 -24.50 -3.91
N PRO A 1050 -10.34 -23.75 -4.42
CA PRO A 1050 -10.56 -22.37 -4.01
C PRO A 1050 -10.55 -22.19 -2.49
N ARG A 1051 -9.96 -21.09 -2.02
CA ARG A 1051 -9.87 -20.71 -0.60
C ARG A 1051 -10.48 -19.34 -0.35
N PRO A 1052 -11.82 -19.24 -0.25
CA PRO A 1052 -12.50 -17.96 -0.03
C PRO A 1052 -12.04 -17.20 1.21
N LEU A 1053 -11.51 -17.90 2.23
CA LEU A 1053 -10.87 -17.30 3.41
C LEU A 1053 -9.86 -16.20 3.04
N LEU A 1054 -9.07 -16.41 1.98
CA LEU A 1054 -8.01 -15.48 1.56
C LEU A 1054 -8.53 -14.24 0.82
N LEU A 1055 -9.79 -14.22 0.38
CA LEU A 1055 -10.35 -13.14 -0.42
C LEU A 1055 -10.46 -11.81 0.34
N GLY A 1056 -10.42 -11.85 1.69
CA GLY A 1056 -10.36 -10.65 2.52
C GLY A 1056 -8.99 -9.95 2.54
N VAL A 1057 -7.95 -10.59 1.99
CA VAL A 1057 -6.61 -9.99 1.81
C VAL A 1057 -6.43 -9.60 0.35
N GLU A 1058 -6.22 -8.30 0.12
CA GLU A 1058 -6.15 -7.72 -1.22
C GLU A 1058 -5.04 -8.34 -2.09
N GLU A 1059 -3.85 -8.52 -1.52
CA GLU A 1059 -2.71 -9.10 -2.22
C GLU A 1059 -2.94 -10.56 -2.61
N ALA A 1060 -3.59 -11.34 -1.73
CA ALA A 1060 -3.94 -12.72 -2.01
C ALA A 1060 -4.99 -12.82 -3.13
N ARG A 1061 -6.01 -11.94 -3.09
CA ARG A 1061 -7.04 -11.84 -4.13
C ARG A 1061 -6.43 -11.53 -5.50
N HIS A 1062 -5.49 -10.59 -5.55
CA HIS A 1062 -4.76 -10.28 -6.78
C HIS A 1062 -3.96 -11.46 -7.31
N ALA A 1063 -3.19 -12.13 -6.44
CA ALA A 1063 -2.40 -13.31 -6.83
C ALA A 1063 -3.28 -14.45 -7.39
N LEU A 1064 -4.45 -14.69 -6.80
CA LEU A 1064 -5.40 -15.72 -7.26
C LEU A 1064 -6.09 -15.34 -8.59
N ALA A 1065 -6.36 -14.06 -8.82
CA ALA A 1065 -6.95 -13.57 -10.07
C ALA A 1065 -6.00 -13.71 -11.27
N GLU A 1066 -4.70 -13.47 -11.07
CA GLU A 1066 -3.68 -13.66 -12.11
C GLU A 1066 -3.61 -15.12 -12.58
N ILE A 1067 -3.70 -16.08 -11.65
CA ILE A 1067 -3.70 -17.51 -11.96
C ILE A 1067 -5.00 -17.93 -12.66
N SER A 1068 -6.14 -17.46 -12.17
CA SER A 1068 -7.44 -17.76 -12.79
C SER A 1068 -7.51 -17.25 -14.25
N SER A 1069 -6.81 -16.16 -14.56
CA SER A 1069 -6.70 -15.62 -15.92
C SER A 1069 -5.76 -16.41 -16.84
N THR A 1070 -4.78 -17.13 -16.28
CA THR A 1070 -3.85 -18.01 -17.00
C THR A 1070 -4.38 -19.45 -17.14
N GLU A 1071 -5.14 -19.95 -16.17
CA GLU A 1071 -5.78 -21.28 -16.21
C GLU A 1071 -6.98 -21.37 -17.17
N HIS A 1072 -7.57 -20.23 -17.58
CA HIS A 1072 -8.57 -20.19 -18.65
C HIS A 1072 -7.96 -20.33 -20.08
N HIS A 1073 -6.64 -20.55 -20.22
CA HIS A 1073 -6.04 -21.09 -21.44
C HIS A 1073 -6.02 -22.62 -21.38
N ASP A 1074 -7.02 -23.27 -21.97
CA ASP A 1074 -7.03 -24.57 -22.68
C ASP A 1074 -5.90 -25.61 -22.38
N GLY A 1075 -5.52 -25.80 -21.11
CA GLY A 1075 -4.45 -26.71 -20.68
C GLY A 1075 -4.78 -28.20 -20.88
N LYS A 1076 -6.05 -28.51 -21.16
CA LYS A 1076 -6.57 -29.88 -21.29
C LYS A 1076 -6.20 -30.58 -22.61
N SER A 1077 -5.42 -29.94 -23.51
CA SER A 1077 -5.10 -30.51 -24.84
C SER A 1077 -3.68 -30.24 -25.37
N LEU A 1078 -2.82 -29.54 -24.61
CA LEU A 1078 -1.55 -29.02 -25.16
C LEU A 1078 -0.47 -30.09 -25.36
N LEU A 1079 -0.22 -30.99 -24.40
CA LEU A 1079 0.81 -32.03 -24.59
C LEU A 1079 0.38 -33.06 -25.64
N HIS A 1080 -0.88 -33.50 -25.61
CA HIS A 1080 -1.41 -34.47 -26.56
C HIS A 1080 -1.39 -33.93 -28.01
N THR A 1081 -1.64 -32.63 -28.19
CA THR A 1081 -1.53 -31.93 -29.48
C THR A 1081 -0.08 -31.70 -29.89
N ARG A 1082 0.81 -31.26 -28.96
CA ARG A 1082 2.24 -31.05 -29.23
C ARG A 1082 2.96 -32.36 -29.59
N LEU A 1083 2.66 -33.47 -28.91
CA LEU A 1083 3.22 -34.79 -29.22
C LEU A 1083 2.67 -35.39 -30.52
N ARG A 1084 1.41 -35.10 -30.87
CA ARG A 1084 0.81 -35.51 -32.14
C ARG A 1084 1.45 -34.78 -33.33
N ASP A 1085 1.67 -33.48 -33.17
CA ASP A 1085 2.11 -32.59 -34.25
C ASP A 1085 3.66 -32.55 -34.39
N ALA A 1086 4.41 -33.06 -33.39
CA ALA A 1086 5.87 -33.20 -33.43
C ALA A 1086 6.35 -34.37 -34.33
N ALA A 1087 7.49 -34.18 -35.01
CA ALA A 1087 8.12 -35.19 -35.83
C ALA A 1087 8.56 -36.41 -34.98
N PRO A 1088 8.63 -37.64 -35.54
CA PRO A 1088 8.98 -38.84 -34.77
C PRO A 1088 10.29 -38.73 -34.01
N GLU A 1089 11.29 -38.01 -34.55
CA GLU A 1089 12.57 -37.80 -33.88
C GLU A 1089 12.52 -36.80 -32.71
N GLU A 1090 11.51 -35.93 -32.63
CA GLU A 1090 11.42 -34.80 -31.69
C GLU A 1090 10.51 -35.08 -30.48
N ARG A 1091 9.68 -36.13 -30.54
CA ARG A 1091 8.66 -36.44 -29.52
C ARG A 1091 9.23 -36.76 -28.14
N ALA A 1092 10.39 -37.41 -28.09
CA ALA A 1092 11.07 -37.73 -26.84
C ALA A 1092 11.54 -36.46 -26.11
N GLU A 1093 12.01 -35.46 -26.87
CA GLU A 1093 12.45 -34.17 -26.34
C GLU A 1093 11.26 -33.33 -25.88
N VAL A 1094 10.15 -33.34 -26.63
CA VAL A 1094 8.90 -32.66 -26.25
C VAL A 1094 8.30 -33.25 -24.96
N ALA A 1095 8.29 -34.59 -24.82
CA ALA A 1095 7.82 -35.25 -23.60
C ALA A 1095 8.72 -34.94 -22.39
N LEU A 1096 10.04 -34.96 -22.59
CA LEU A 1096 11.01 -34.64 -21.54
C LEU A 1096 10.88 -33.19 -21.07
N ASN A 1097 10.77 -32.24 -22.00
CA ASN A 1097 10.59 -30.83 -21.65
C ASN A 1097 9.29 -30.61 -20.89
N ALA A 1098 8.18 -31.24 -21.28
CA ALA A 1098 6.92 -31.13 -20.55
C ALA A 1098 6.98 -31.69 -19.13
N VAL A 1099 7.63 -32.85 -18.94
CA VAL A 1099 7.85 -33.41 -17.58
C VAL A 1099 8.75 -32.50 -16.75
N CYS A 1100 9.82 -31.97 -17.33
CA CYS A 1100 10.70 -31.04 -16.64
C CYS A 1100 10.03 -29.70 -16.33
N GLU A 1101 9.12 -29.20 -17.17
CA GLU A 1101 8.31 -28.01 -16.91
C GLU A 1101 7.41 -28.22 -15.68
N GLU A 1102 6.69 -29.34 -15.61
CA GLU A 1102 5.83 -29.63 -14.46
C GLU A 1102 6.62 -29.88 -13.18
N VAL A 1103 7.74 -30.62 -13.26
CA VAL A 1103 8.62 -30.83 -12.11
C VAL A 1103 9.27 -29.52 -11.65
N ALA A 1104 9.71 -28.66 -12.57
CA ALA A 1104 10.27 -27.36 -12.25
C ALA A 1104 9.24 -26.45 -11.58
N ALA A 1105 7.99 -26.47 -12.05
CA ALA A 1105 6.90 -25.70 -11.47
C ALA A 1105 6.63 -26.13 -10.02
N VAL A 1106 6.63 -27.43 -9.72
CA VAL A 1106 6.46 -27.95 -8.36
C VAL A 1106 7.68 -27.65 -7.48
N LEU A 1107 8.89 -27.82 -8.00
CA LEU A 1107 10.14 -27.56 -7.26
C LEU A 1107 10.50 -26.06 -7.15
N GLY A 1108 9.74 -25.16 -7.79
CA GLY A 1108 10.03 -23.72 -7.83
C GLY A 1108 11.34 -23.38 -8.55
N MET A 1109 11.73 -24.19 -9.53
CA MET A 1109 12.95 -24.00 -10.31
C MET A 1109 12.69 -23.05 -11.49
N ALA A 1110 13.73 -22.34 -11.96
CA ALA A 1110 13.62 -21.29 -12.98
C ALA A 1110 13.20 -21.75 -14.39
N GLY A 1111 12.82 -23.02 -14.57
CA GLY A 1111 12.37 -23.61 -15.83
C GLY A 1111 12.82 -25.07 -16.01
N ALA A 1112 12.33 -25.71 -17.08
CA ALA A 1112 12.59 -27.12 -17.39
C ALA A 1112 14.08 -27.48 -17.46
N GLU A 1113 14.89 -26.54 -17.99
CA GLU A 1113 16.35 -26.63 -18.15
C GLU A 1113 17.09 -26.81 -16.81
N ALA A 1114 16.49 -26.37 -15.69
CA ALA A 1114 17.10 -26.42 -14.37
C ALA A 1114 16.96 -27.81 -13.71
N VAL A 1115 16.10 -28.69 -14.24
CA VAL A 1115 15.85 -30.03 -13.69
C VAL A 1115 16.89 -31.00 -14.23
N PRO A 1116 17.78 -31.57 -13.39
CA PRO A 1116 18.75 -32.56 -13.84
C PRO A 1116 18.04 -33.86 -14.25
N VAL A 1117 18.01 -34.14 -15.54
CA VAL A 1117 17.15 -35.18 -16.15
C VAL A 1117 17.45 -36.63 -15.71
N ASP A 1118 18.68 -36.89 -15.28
CA ASP A 1118 19.18 -38.21 -14.87
C ASP A 1118 19.33 -38.36 -13.35
N ARG A 1119 18.97 -37.32 -12.57
CA ARG A 1119 19.12 -37.34 -11.11
C ARG A 1119 17.82 -37.81 -10.44
N PRO A 1120 17.89 -38.63 -9.37
CA PRO A 1120 16.71 -39.04 -8.63
C PRO A 1120 15.93 -37.85 -8.06
N PHE A 1121 14.60 -37.83 -8.19
CA PHE A 1121 13.75 -36.74 -7.70
C PHE A 1121 13.88 -36.49 -6.19
N GLN A 1122 14.12 -37.54 -5.39
CA GLN A 1122 14.36 -37.42 -3.95
C GLN A 1122 15.60 -36.56 -3.63
N GLU A 1123 16.65 -36.64 -4.45
CA GLU A 1123 17.85 -35.81 -4.29
C GLU A 1123 17.66 -34.36 -4.77
N LEU A 1124 16.61 -34.11 -5.55
CA LEU A 1124 16.18 -32.78 -5.98
C LEU A 1124 15.26 -32.11 -4.94
N GLY A 1125 14.98 -32.80 -3.83
CA GLY A 1125 14.14 -32.29 -2.75
C GLY A 1125 12.65 -32.43 -3.01
N LEU A 1126 12.25 -33.36 -3.88
CA LEU A 1126 10.86 -33.70 -4.15
C LEU A 1126 10.36 -34.62 -3.02
N ASP A 1127 9.46 -34.11 -2.18
CA ASP A 1127 8.85 -34.85 -1.07
C ASP A 1127 7.56 -35.59 -1.49
N SER A 1128 6.96 -36.34 -0.57
CA SER A 1128 5.75 -37.14 -0.84
C SER A 1128 4.54 -36.29 -1.30
N LEU A 1129 4.44 -35.04 -0.85
CA LEU A 1129 3.33 -34.15 -1.20
C LEU A 1129 3.56 -33.52 -2.58
N MET A 1130 4.80 -33.09 -2.85
CA MET A 1130 5.25 -32.62 -4.17
C MET A 1130 5.14 -33.74 -5.22
N ALA A 1131 5.34 -34.99 -4.82
CA ALA A 1131 5.19 -36.14 -5.71
C ALA A 1131 3.73 -36.31 -6.17
N VAL A 1132 2.78 -36.12 -5.26
CA VAL A 1132 1.35 -36.12 -5.59
C VAL A 1132 1.00 -34.92 -6.46
N GLU A 1133 1.61 -33.75 -6.23
CA GLU A 1133 1.39 -32.56 -7.06
C GLU A 1133 1.88 -32.76 -8.50
N VAL A 1134 3.10 -33.27 -8.68
CA VAL A 1134 3.64 -33.63 -10.00
C VAL A 1134 2.76 -34.70 -10.66
N GLN A 1135 2.33 -35.72 -9.91
CA GLN A 1135 1.43 -36.76 -10.42
C GLN A 1135 0.08 -36.19 -10.88
N LYS A 1136 -0.52 -35.26 -10.13
CA LYS A 1136 -1.82 -34.64 -10.47
C LYS A 1136 -1.70 -33.75 -11.71
N ARG A 1137 -0.63 -32.95 -11.77
CA ARG A 1137 -0.28 -32.13 -12.94
C ARG A 1137 -0.06 -32.98 -14.19
N LEU A 1138 0.74 -34.04 -14.08
CA LEU A 1138 0.97 -34.96 -15.19
C LEU A 1138 -0.29 -35.74 -15.60
N SER A 1139 -1.10 -36.18 -14.64
CA SER A 1139 -2.39 -36.86 -14.93
C SER A 1139 -3.35 -35.94 -15.69
N ALA A 1140 -3.41 -34.65 -15.34
CA ALA A 1140 -4.17 -33.65 -16.07
C ALA A 1140 -3.59 -33.39 -17.48
N LEU A 1141 -2.26 -33.42 -17.60
CA LEU A 1141 -1.53 -33.20 -18.86
C LEU A 1141 -1.74 -34.34 -19.88
N VAL A 1142 -1.88 -35.59 -19.41
CA VAL A 1142 -2.05 -36.80 -20.26
C VAL A 1142 -3.49 -37.31 -20.33
N ASP A 1143 -4.44 -36.66 -19.64
CA ASP A 1143 -5.85 -37.06 -19.52
C ASP A 1143 -6.06 -38.51 -19.09
N GLN A 1144 -5.19 -39.02 -18.20
CA GLN A 1144 -5.28 -40.37 -17.63
C GLN A 1144 -4.89 -40.36 -16.16
N LYS A 1145 -5.51 -41.22 -15.37
CA LYS A 1145 -5.19 -41.38 -13.94
C LYS A 1145 -3.88 -42.16 -13.80
N LEU A 1146 -2.81 -41.48 -13.40
CA LEU A 1146 -1.50 -42.11 -13.17
C LEU A 1146 -1.39 -42.71 -11.76
N SER A 1147 -0.54 -43.74 -11.59
CA SER A 1147 -0.33 -44.39 -10.28
C SER A 1147 0.27 -43.43 -9.25
N PRO A 1148 -0.10 -43.50 -7.96
CA PRO A 1148 0.58 -42.78 -6.88
C PRO A 1148 2.05 -43.16 -6.72
N SER A 1149 2.45 -44.36 -7.15
CA SER A 1149 3.85 -44.85 -7.13
C SER A 1149 4.71 -44.33 -8.28
N LEU A 1150 4.15 -43.52 -9.18
CA LEU A 1150 4.77 -43.13 -10.45
C LEU A 1150 6.21 -42.59 -10.31
N LEU A 1151 6.45 -41.72 -9.33
CA LEU A 1151 7.76 -41.11 -9.10
C LEU A 1151 8.75 -42.04 -8.39
N PHE A 1152 8.28 -43.15 -7.82
CA PHE A 1152 9.12 -44.22 -7.30
C PHE A 1152 9.49 -45.23 -8.39
N ASP A 1153 8.52 -45.58 -9.25
CA ASP A 1153 8.72 -46.49 -10.38
C ASP A 1153 9.58 -45.85 -11.48
N TYR A 1154 9.49 -44.53 -11.64
CA TYR A 1154 10.26 -43.73 -12.59
C TYR A 1154 10.97 -42.58 -11.87
N PRO A 1155 12.12 -42.85 -11.19
CA PRO A 1155 12.71 -41.93 -10.23
C PRO A 1155 13.45 -40.72 -10.86
N THR A 1156 13.51 -40.60 -12.18
CA THR A 1156 14.20 -39.50 -12.89
C THR A 1156 13.30 -38.88 -13.96
N ALA A 1157 13.54 -37.62 -14.33
CA ALA A 1157 12.74 -36.93 -15.35
C ALA A 1157 12.80 -37.63 -16.71
N ARG A 1158 13.95 -38.23 -17.05
CA ARG A 1158 14.09 -39.07 -18.24
C ARG A 1158 13.17 -40.29 -18.20
N ALA A 1159 13.25 -41.09 -17.13
CA ALA A 1159 12.44 -42.30 -16.99
C ALA A 1159 10.94 -41.99 -17.01
N LEU A 1160 10.54 -40.89 -16.36
CA LEU A 1160 9.16 -40.45 -16.29
C LEU A 1160 8.64 -39.93 -17.65
N SER A 1161 9.49 -39.23 -18.42
CA SER A 1161 9.15 -38.78 -19.77
C SER A 1161 8.98 -39.91 -20.78
N GLU A 1162 9.78 -40.97 -20.67
CA GLU A 1162 9.66 -42.17 -21.52
C GLU A 1162 8.36 -42.92 -21.25
N PHE A 1163 7.97 -43.02 -19.97
CA PHE A 1163 6.69 -43.58 -19.57
C PHE A 1163 5.50 -42.77 -20.10
N VAL A 1164 5.51 -41.44 -19.91
CA VAL A 1164 4.47 -40.53 -20.43
C VAL A 1164 4.37 -40.61 -21.96
N LEU A 1165 5.49 -40.69 -22.67
CA LEU A 1165 5.51 -40.85 -24.13
C LEU A 1165 4.89 -42.18 -24.58
N GLY A 1166 5.14 -43.26 -23.84
CA GLY A 1166 4.57 -44.59 -24.09
C GLY A 1166 3.06 -44.65 -23.91
N LEU A 1167 2.49 -43.87 -22.98
CA LEU A 1167 1.04 -43.76 -22.77
C LEU A 1167 0.32 -43.02 -23.91
N VAL A 1168 0.97 -42.00 -24.48
CA VAL A 1168 0.39 -41.14 -25.53
C VAL A 1168 0.59 -41.71 -26.95
N HIS A 1169 1.70 -42.43 -27.18
CA HIS A 1169 2.03 -43.07 -28.46
C HIS A 1169 2.57 -44.50 -28.27
N PRO A 1170 1.69 -45.53 -28.29
CA PRO A 1170 2.15 -46.92 -28.31
C PRO A 1170 3.00 -47.19 -29.56
N LYS A 1171 4.08 -47.96 -29.41
CA LYS A 1171 5.06 -48.23 -30.49
C LYS A 1171 4.36 -48.80 -31.73
N ARG A 1172 4.77 -48.31 -32.90
CA ARG A 1172 4.16 -48.59 -34.22
C ARG A 1172 4.18 -50.07 -34.64
N ASP A 1173 4.98 -50.91 -34.00
CA ASP A 1173 5.09 -52.34 -34.32
C ASP A 1173 3.90 -53.16 -33.78
N GLU A 1174 3.35 -52.84 -32.60
CA GLU A 1174 2.25 -53.61 -32.00
C GLU A 1174 0.89 -53.38 -32.71
N LEU A 1175 0.66 -52.17 -33.20
CA LEU A 1175 -0.55 -51.83 -33.97
C LEU A 1175 -0.49 -52.36 -35.42
N ALA A 1176 0.71 -52.55 -35.97
CA ALA A 1176 0.91 -53.16 -37.28
C ALA A 1176 0.71 -54.68 -37.21
N GLU A 1177 1.26 -55.34 -36.20
CA GLU A 1177 1.07 -56.77 -35.94
C GLU A 1177 -0.39 -57.10 -35.60
N ALA A 1178 -1.08 -56.29 -34.79
CA ALA A 1178 -2.50 -56.48 -34.49
C ALA A 1178 -3.41 -56.31 -35.72
N ARG A 1179 -3.05 -55.41 -36.66
CA ARG A 1179 -3.79 -55.24 -37.93
C ARG A 1179 -3.56 -56.39 -38.90
N GLU A 1180 -2.32 -56.85 -39.00
CA GLU A 1180 -1.96 -58.00 -39.86
C GLU A 1180 -2.60 -59.29 -39.33
N ALA A 1181 -2.63 -59.47 -38.01
CA ALA A 1181 -3.35 -60.51 -37.30
C ALA A 1181 -4.87 -60.49 -37.57
N LEU A 1182 -5.49 -59.30 -37.53
CA LEU A 1182 -6.93 -59.15 -37.82
C LEU A 1182 -7.26 -59.45 -39.29
N GLU A 1183 -6.40 -59.03 -40.23
CA GLU A 1183 -6.58 -59.31 -41.66
C GLU A 1183 -6.41 -60.80 -42.00
N VAL A 1184 -5.50 -61.51 -41.31
CA VAL A 1184 -5.36 -62.97 -41.44
C VAL A 1184 -6.58 -63.69 -40.84
N LEU A 1185 -7.06 -63.27 -39.67
CA LEU A 1185 -8.25 -63.83 -39.02
C LEU A 1185 -9.52 -63.66 -39.86
N GLN A 1186 -9.66 -62.54 -40.58
CA GLN A 1186 -10.80 -62.28 -41.46
C GLN A 1186 -10.80 -63.12 -42.75
N ARG A 1187 -9.66 -63.72 -43.13
CA ARG A 1187 -9.53 -64.55 -44.33
C ARG A 1187 -9.76 -66.04 -44.08
N ILE A 1188 -9.81 -66.48 -42.83
CA ILE A 1188 -10.02 -67.89 -42.47
C ILE A 1188 -11.53 -68.14 -42.25
N PRO A 1189 -12.16 -69.09 -42.96
CA PRO A 1189 -13.58 -69.41 -42.76
C PRO A 1189 -13.87 -69.88 -41.33
N ALA A 1190 -14.95 -69.38 -40.73
CA ALA A 1190 -15.32 -69.63 -39.33
C ALA A 1190 -15.39 -71.13 -38.96
N GLU A 1191 -15.79 -71.97 -39.93
CA GLU A 1191 -15.87 -73.43 -39.78
C GLU A 1191 -14.50 -74.09 -39.54
N ARG A 1192 -13.41 -73.50 -40.06
CA ARG A 1192 -12.03 -73.98 -39.84
C ARG A 1192 -11.51 -73.57 -38.46
N LEU A 1193 -11.86 -72.38 -38.00
CA LEU A 1193 -11.50 -71.86 -36.68
C LEU A 1193 -12.23 -72.59 -35.53
N GLU A 1194 -13.43 -73.12 -35.79
CA GLU A 1194 -14.13 -74.01 -34.85
C GLU A 1194 -13.56 -75.43 -34.83
N GLN A 1195 -13.19 -76.02 -35.98
CA GLN A 1195 -12.60 -77.36 -36.04
C GLN A 1195 -11.26 -77.48 -35.29
N GLU A 1196 -10.43 -76.43 -35.32
CA GLU A 1196 -9.16 -76.37 -34.60
C GLU A 1196 -9.31 -75.85 -33.15
N GLY A 1197 -10.53 -75.56 -32.69
CA GLY A 1197 -10.83 -75.12 -31.32
C GLY A 1197 -10.38 -73.69 -30.97
N LEU A 1198 -9.94 -72.91 -31.96
CA LEU A 1198 -9.38 -71.56 -31.79
C LEU A 1198 -10.45 -70.48 -31.56
N MET A 1199 -11.69 -70.71 -32.01
CA MET A 1199 -12.78 -69.73 -31.87
C MET A 1199 -13.10 -69.42 -30.40
N LYS A 1200 -13.08 -70.43 -29.53
CA LYS A 1200 -13.37 -70.26 -28.09
C LYS A 1200 -12.25 -69.52 -27.36
N GLN A 1201 -11.00 -69.64 -27.82
CA GLN A 1201 -9.84 -68.98 -27.23
C GLN A 1201 -9.76 -67.50 -27.65
N LEU A 1202 -10.06 -67.19 -28.91
CA LEU A 1202 -10.16 -65.81 -29.40
C LEU A 1202 -11.27 -65.02 -28.70
N VAL A 1203 -12.43 -65.65 -28.49
CA VAL A 1203 -13.52 -65.05 -27.73
C VAL A 1203 -13.12 -64.83 -26.26
N GLY A 1204 -12.41 -65.77 -25.64
CA GLY A 1204 -11.89 -65.60 -24.27
C GLY A 1204 -10.94 -64.40 -24.12
N LEU A 1205 -10.08 -64.15 -25.10
CA LEU A 1205 -9.13 -63.03 -25.12
C LEU A 1205 -9.81 -61.66 -25.23
N VAL A 1206 -10.91 -61.56 -25.98
CA VAL A 1206 -11.69 -60.32 -26.13
C VAL A 1206 -12.50 -60.00 -24.89
N PHE A 1207 -12.91 -61.02 -24.13
CA PHE A 1207 -13.67 -60.81 -22.89
C PHE A 1207 -12.78 -60.67 -21.64
N HIS A 1208 -11.54 -61.15 -21.64
CA HIS A 1208 -10.58 -60.91 -20.54
C HIS A 1208 -10.01 -59.48 -20.49
N THR A 1209 -10.15 -58.68 -21.55
CA THR A 1209 -9.79 -57.24 -21.50
C THR A 1209 -10.86 -56.36 -20.86
N GLN A 1210 -12.09 -56.87 -20.65
CA GLN A 1210 -13.15 -56.14 -19.96
C GLN A 1210 -13.31 -56.51 -18.47
N ASP A 1211 -12.85 -57.69 -18.04
CA ASP A 1211 -13.03 -58.17 -16.66
C ASP A 1211 -11.85 -57.87 -15.71
N GLY A 1212 -10.83 -57.13 -16.14
CA GLY A 1212 -9.71 -56.72 -15.27
C GLY A 1212 -10.06 -55.68 -14.20
N ALA A 1213 -11.28 -55.16 -14.16
CA ALA A 1213 -11.71 -54.15 -13.20
C ALA A 1213 -12.34 -54.71 -11.91
N ALA A 1214 -12.37 -56.05 -11.73
CA ALA A 1214 -13.01 -56.65 -10.56
C ALA A 1214 -12.32 -57.94 -10.08
N ALA A 1215 -11.05 -57.87 -9.69
CA ALA A 1215 -10.46 -58.79 -8.71
C ALA A 1215 -9.03 -58.33 -8.37
N ASN A 1216 -8.82 -57.89 -7.13
CA ASN A 1216 -7.81 -58.44 -6.22
C ASN A 1216 -7.72 -57.58 -4.97
N ASP A 1217 -8.31 -58.10 -3.90
CA ASP A 1217 -7.79 -57.89 -2.56
C ASP A 1217 -7.10 -59.20 -2.13
N GLU A 1218 -6.05 -59.03 -1.34
CA GLU A 1218 -5.18 -60.06 -0.71
C GLU A 1218 -4.10 -60.76 -1.56
N GLY A 1219 -2.87 -60.23 -1.43
CA GLY A 1219 -1.75 -61.02 -0.88
C GLY A 1219 -0.87 -61.83 -1.83
N SER A 1220 0.06 -61.17 -2.54
CA SER A 1220 1.38 -61.72 -2.92
C SER A 1220 2.11 -60.73 -3.85
N SER A 1221 3.14 -60.05 -3.33
CA SER A 1221 4.15 -59.31 -4.11
C SER A 1221 4.97 -60.27 -4.98
N ASP A 1222 4.92 -60.13 -6.32
CA ASP A 1222 6.06 -60.26 -7.28
C ASP A 1222 5.73 -60.62 -8.75
N THR A 1223 4.47 -60.75 -9.21
CA THR A 1223 4.22 -61.34 -10.56
C THR A 1223 3.37 -60.53 -11.56
N ALA A 1224 3.06 -59.27 -11.32
CA ALA A 1224 2.25 -58.48 -12.27
C ALA A 1224 2.98 -58.09 -13.57
N ALA A 1225 4.32 -58.04 -13.56
CA ALA A 1225 5.11 -57.77 -14.77
C ALA A 1225 5.25 -58.99 -15.71
N ASP A 1226 5.23 -60.22 -15.15
CA ASP A 1226 5.41 -61.46 -15.92
C ASP A 1226 4.13 -61.91 -16.65
N ALA A 1227 2.94 -61.50 -16.18
CA ALA A 1227 1.66 -61.90 -16.77
C ALA A 1227 1.37 -61.22 -18.13
N GLY A 1228 1.89 -60.00 -18.35
CA GLY A 1228 1.80 -59.30 -19.63
C GLY A 1228 2.66 -59.94 -20.71
N ASP A 1229 3.91 -60.28 -20.37
CA ASP A 1229 4.86 -60.93 -21.28
C ASP A 1229 4.45 -62.37 -21.62
N GLU A 1230 3.85 -63.12 -20.68
CA GLU A 1230 3.34 -64.46 -20.94
C GLU A 1230 2.07 -64.45 -21.83
N LEU A 1231 1.23 -63.41 -21.73
CA LEU A 1231 0.05 -63.23 -22.57
C LEU A 1231 0.44 -62.85 -24.01
N PHE A 1232 1.39 -61.92 -24.18
CA PHE A 1232 1.94 -61.56 -25.48
C PHE A 1232 2.72 -62.72 -26.12
N GLY A 1233 3.53 -63.45 -25.36
CA GLY A 1233 4.22 -64.65 -25.85
C GLY A 1233 3.28 -65.78 -26.28
N ARG A 1234 2.10 -65.91 -25.63
CA ARG A 1234 1.04 -66.85 -26.05
C ARG A 1234 0.31 -66.38 -27.30
N LEU A 1235 0.04 -65.08 -27.45
CA LEU A 1235 -0.54 -64.50 -28.65
C LEU A 1235 0.40 -64.69 -29.84
N ASP A 1236 1.70 -64.47 -29.66
CA ASP A 1236 2.70 -64.57 -30.73
C ASP A 1236 2.87 -66.02 -31.22
N ALA A 1237 2.87 -66.99 -30.29
CA ALA A 1237 2.88 -68.43 -30.62
C ALA A 1237 1.59 -68.90 -31.33
N GLN A 1238 0.43 -68.28 -31.04
CA GLN A 1238 -0.83 -68.59 -31.71
C GLN A 1238 -0.97 -67.91 -33.07
N PHE A 1239 -0.46 -66.68 -33.23
CA PHE A 1239 -0.42 -65.98 -34.51
C PHE A 1239 0.55 -66.62 -35.50
N SER A 1240 1.68 -67.15 -35.01
CA SER A 1240 2.59 -67.97 -35.82
C SER A 1240 1.88 -69.22 -36.38
N LYS A 1241 1.05 -69.90 -35.57
CA LYS A 1241 0.20 -71.03 -36.00
C LYS A 1241 -0.88 -70.66 -37.01
N LEU A 1242 -1.47 -69.47 -36.88
CA LEU A 1242 -2.49 -68.96 -37.81
C LEU A 1242 -1.88 -68.54 -39.16
N ARG A 1243 -0.62 -68.08 -39.18
CA ARG A 1243 0.15 -67.79 -40.40
C ARG A 1243 0.50 -69.05 -41.20
N ASP A 1244 0.71 -70.19 -40.53
CA ASP A 1244 0.96 -71.49 -41.19
C ASP A 1244 -0.33 -72.16 -41.74
N LEU A 1245 -1.53 -71.66 -41.37
CA LEU A 1245 -2.84 -72.24 -41.71
C LEU A 1245 -3.55 -71.52 -42.89
N GLY A 1246 -3.16 -70.28 -43.19
CA GLY A 1246 -3.62 -69.50 -44.36
C GLY A 1246 -2.79 -69.81 -45.60
#